data_AF-A0A0C2XAS6-F1
#
_entry.id   AF-A0A0C2XAS6-F1
#
_cell.length_a   1.000
_cell.length_b   1.000
_cell.length_c   1.000
_cell.angle_alpha   90.00
_cell.angle_beta   90.00
_cell.angle_gamma   90.00
#
_symmetry.space_group_name_H-M   'P 1'
#
loop_
_entity.id
_entity.type
_entity.pdbx_description
1 polymer ?
#
loop_
_entity_poly.entity_id
_entity_poly.type
_entity_poly.pdbx_seq_one_letter_code
_entity_poly.pdbx_strand_id
1 'polypeptide(L)'
;MAAALTYTRGVLALVGPLVEELAGEGQLQAQSITNDVTLNALQPYHITLFTKAELRDLPRERVENLQPDVRHIFSAGVGGNRESGVFYVVVIWAAGQQLRRQLGLSPKQFHITLSANDNHEIDKGIDSLFPNQFPAHPATEFLDHLAFTLHASGNYQRAREYAIQLILREPDVAKGHLRLADSALGDLLHKLAMLAYACAHKRAEDEKVQTYCIKKLIDCSKATEWGLVFQEQEIQQVPEEVKSSLLEPWSVSLREALSDKAIAPTLHLASRDSLFIPSVTTDNSFYKLPRFFRWLIPNFLAIMSTPRCEDDITALASPRLGIRHVLTLTEETPLPQSWFHGKPITNTYLPVPNYQPPTIEQMDLVIHLLSDRSKAPTLIHCGGGKGRAGTVAACYIVAFGFGQPQFNMSQPTMSATDTIQTLRSIRPGSIETSQQEKFVSQWCSTIWKRQSVYPDLPSEPLPSPLTIEGGQLNTADLFVLVGLPGSGKSWLSNALLARNASGWIRISQDECGSRSACEAQIGLSPHGRRVLLDRCNTAASDRKEWLKLASNWCNAPVCLWFDYDRDLCLSRAQMRAGHPTLPPGSRVRNAVDQMHKVFVRPSLQEGFKAIVIIRSFAAAQELVLRLSPPVNIYKFPRTPHIINLGAATSDDVSTTLPSSIEGHVIVTEKVDGANMGFSLSSDGSQIVIQNRSHYVNPASHEQFKKLGNWTDQHREDLLRVLNRDPYFPQRYILFGEWLYATHSIAYTHLPDRFMAYDLYDRNTDTFMDLIYEGQKIPNESEFRLMVQTQSKFWNGRLEGVYVKIEGEGKVRFRGKVVRSDFIAGNEHWTKGPLQVNHLTSDYIKPEVGVVLEFGSLHKTTMSSSYKLFCVGNPLLDIQVVKGEELLKKYDLKANDAILAEEKHLPLYDEIVKNYKVTYVAGGASQNTARGAAYVLPPQSVVYTGCVGDDDLAEQLKAANEREGLSQVYQVKKGEKTGACGVIITGHDRSLVTTLRAAEKFEQSHLSSPDVAPLVDAAKFYYVEGYFLTHGTSSVLEIAKKASAANKTFVINFSAPFIPQFFGTQLKQVLEYTDIVIGNESEAEVWATANGLPDTKDLAAIAKAIALLPKANKARPRTVIITHGAEATTVVTAAEPDAPKVYSVSKLDTIVDTNGAGDAFAGGFLGAHVLGKSLEESVLAGHKLAAICVQEVGPQYKWPKVQIV
;
A
#
# COMPACT_ATOMS: atom_id res chain seq x y z
N MET A 1 -7.60 -48.68 -42.88
CA MET A 1 -8.36 -49.31 -41.77
C MET A 1 -7.83 -48.73 -40.48
N ALA A 2 -8.67 -48.08 -39.68
CA ALA A 2 -8.26 -47.38 -38.45
C ALA A 2 -7.82 -48.37 -37.36
N ALA A 3 -6.98 -47.93 -36.42
CA ALA A 3 -6.68 -48.70 -35.21
C ALA A 3 -7.97 -49.01 -34.44
N ALA A 4 -8.12 -50.25 -33.95
CA ALA A 4 -9.35 -50.72 -33.30
C ALA A 4 -9.04 -51.50 -32.03
N LEU A 5 -9.91 -51.40 -31.01
CA LEU A 5 -9.84 -52.27 -29.83
C LEU A 5 -10.29 -53.67 -30.23
N THR A 6 -9.43 -54.65 -30.00
CA THR A 6 -9.70 -56.06 -30.32
C THR A 6 -9.33 -56.93 -29.12
N TYR A 7 -10.14 -57.96 -28.88
CA TYR A 7 -9.77 -59.02 -27.97
C TYR A 7 -8.68 -59.87 -28.61
N THR A 8 -7.46 -59.78 -28.09
CA THR A 8 -6.31 -60.56 -28.57
C THR A 8 -5.63 -61.21 -27.38
N ARG A 9 -5.33 -62.52 -27.48
CA ARG A 9 -4.69 -63.32 -26.42
C ARG A 9 -5.35 -63.19 -25.05
N GLY A 10 -6.66 -62.91 -25.00
CA GLY A 10 -7.47 -62.73 -23.80
C GLY A 10 -7.32 -61.37 -23.09
N VAL A 11 -6.58 -60.43 -23.67
CA VAL A 11 -6.57 -59.02 -23.25
C VAL A 11 -7.39 -58.18 -24.21
N LEU A 12 -7.84 -56.99 -23.77
CA LEU A 12 -8.39 -55.98 -24.68
C LEU A 12 -7.27 -55.02 -25.04
N ALA A 13 -6.89 -54.99 -26.31
CA ALA A 13 -5.75 -54.23 -26.76
C ALA A 13 -6.07 -53.43 -28.02
N LEU A 14 -5.35 -52.32 -28.20
CA LEU A 14 -5.37 -51.57 -29.43
C LEU A 14 -4.44 -52.23 -30.44
N VAL A 15 -4.96 -52.53 -31.63
CA VAL A 15 -4.24 -53.12 -32.76
C VAL A 15 -4.54 -52.35 -34.04
N GLY A 16 -3.69 -52.48 -35.05
CA GLY A 16 -3.90 -51.89 -36.38
C GLY A 16 -2.69 -51.11 -36.89
N PRO A 17 -2.81 -50.46 -38.06
CA PRO A 17 -1.68 -49.89 -38.79
C PRO A 17 -0.80 -48.94 -37.97
N LEU A 18 -1.41 -48.09 -37.14
CA LEU A 18 -0.68 -47.15 -36.27
C LEU A 18 0.22 -47.87 -35.25
N VAL A 19 -0.25 -48.98 -34.68
CA VAL A 19 0.52 -49.74 -33.69
C VAL A 19 1.69 -50.48 -34.37
N GLU A 20 1.45 -51.00 -35.58
CA GLU A 20 2.48 -51.63 -36.42
C GLU A 20 3.54 -50.62 -36.86
N GLU A 21 3.14 -49.40 -37.20
CA GLU A 21 4.05 -48.29 -37.56
C GLU A 21 4.96 -47.91 -36.39
N LEU A 22 4.39 -47.63 -35.22
CA LEU A 22 5.17 -47.30 -34.00
C LEU A 22 6.10 -48.44 -33.60
N ALA A 23 5.67 -49.69 -33.77
CA ALA A 23 6.52 -50.86 -33.50
C ALA A 23 7.68 -50.96 -34.49
N GLY A 24 7.42 -50.73 -35.78
CA GLY A 24 8.44 -50.75 -36.84
C GLY A 24 9.50 -49.68 -36.64
N GLU A 25 9.11 -48.45 -36.30
CA GLU A 25 10.05 -47.38 -35.92
C GLU A 25 10.88 -47.77 -34.69
N GLY A 26 10.22 -48.33 -33.67
CA GLY A 26 10.89 -48.84 -32.48
C GLY A 26 11.89 -49.96 -32.77
N GLN A 27 11.61 -50.86 -33.72
CA GLN A 27 12.56 -51.90 -34.13
C GLN A 27 13.82 -51.30 -34.76
N LEU A 28 13.67 -50.32 -35.65
CA LEU A 28 14.82 -49.63 -36.26
C LEU A 28 15.67 -48.93 -35.20
N GLN A 29 15.03 -48.26 -34.24
CA GLN A 29 15.71 -47.63 -33.11
C GLN A 29 16.42 -48.67 -32.23
N ALA A 30 15.77 -49.78 -31.89
CA ALA A 30 16.35 -50.86 -31.09
C ALA A 30 17.58 -51.51 -31.76
N GLN A 31 17.57 -51.70 -33.08
CA GLN A 31 18.71 -52.22 -33.85
C GLN A 31 19.95 -51.33 -33.78
N SER A 32 19.77 -50.01 -33.62
CA SER A 32 20.88 -49.06 -33.44
C SER A 32 21.53 -49.13 -32.04
N ILE A 33 20.83 -49.76 -31.09
CA ILE A 33 21.24 -49.83 -29.68
C ILE A 33 21.98 -51.14 -29.39
N THR A 34 21.64 -52.22 -30.10
CA THR A 34 22.23 -53.56 -29.91
C THR A 34 22.19 -54.39 -31.19
N ASN A 35 23.32 -55.03 -31.51
CA ASN A 35 23.43 -55.95 -32.65
C ASN A 35 23.04 -57.40 -32.29
N ASP A 36 22.89 -57.71 -30.99
CA ASP A 36 22.81 -59.09 -30.46
C ASP A 36 21.39 -59.53 -30.04
N VAL A 37 20.36 -58.72 -30.30
CA VAL A 37 19.00 -59.01 -29.81
C VAL A 37 18.05 -59.41 -30.93
N THR A 38 17.44 -60.57 -30.76
CA THR A 38 16.38 -61.09 -31.64
C THR A 38 15.06 -60.34 -31.39
N LEU A 39 14.79 -59.30 -32.18
CA LEU A 39 13.55 -58.50 -32.14
C LEU A 39 12.37 -59.23 -32.83
N ASN A 40 12.04 -60.44 -32.36
CA ASN A 40 11.00 -61.31 -32.91
C ASN A 40 9.77 -61.42 -31.99
N ALA A 41 9.22 -60.29 -31.55
CA ALA A 41 7.92 -60.31 -30.87
C ALA A 41 6.82 -60.92 -31.76
N LEU A 42 5.91 -61.69 -31.16
CA LEU A 42 4.79 -62.33 -31.87
C LEU A 42 3.80 -61.28 -32.37
N GLN A 43 3.75 -61.06 -33.70
CA GLN A 43 2.74 -60.22 -34.35
C GLN A 43 1.31 -60.79 -34.23
N PRO A 44 0.26 -59.95 -34.33
CA PRO A 44 0.30 -58.49 -34.51
C PRO A 44 0.76 -57.76 -33.24
N TYR A 45 1.41 -56.61 -33.41
CA TYR A 45 1.77 -55.72 -32.31
C TYR A 45 0.50 -55.13 -31.69
N HIS A 46 0.54 -54.89 -30.37
CA HIS A 46 -0.64 -54.42 -29.65
C HIS A 46 -0.24 -53.55 -28.46
N ILE A 47 -1.10 -52.58 -28.13
CA ILE A 47 -1.02 -51.82 -26.87
C ILE A 47 -2.12 -52.34 -25.94
N THR A 48 -1.74 -53.01 -24.85
CA THR A 48 -2.72 -53.61 -23.93
C THR A 48 -3.43 -52.53 -23.12
N LEU A 49 -4.72 -52.29 -23.41
CA LEU A 49 -5.57 -51.37 -22.65
C LEU A 49 -6.06 -52.00 -21.33
N PHE A 50 -6.57 -53.23 -21.37
CA PHE A 50 -7.01 -53.98 -20.18
C PHE A 50 -6.43 -55.39 -20.16
N THR A 51 -5.93 -55.81 -19.00
CA THR A 51 -5.43 -57.18 -18.80
C THR A 51 -6.56 -58.20 -18.62
N LYS A 52 -6.24 -59.49 -18.73
CA LYS A 52 -7.17 -60.59 -18.42
C LYS A 52 -7.79 -60.46 -17.04
N ALA A 53 -7.00 -60.06 -16.05
CA ALA A 53 -7.47 -59.92 -14.68
C ALA A 53 -8.47 -58.78 -14.55
N GLU A 54 -8.13 -57.59 -15.07
CA GLU A 54 -8.98 -56.40 -15.04
C GLU A 54 -10.31 -56.61 -15.77
N LEU A 55 -10.31 -57.35 -16.88
CA LEU A 55 -11.52 -57.65 -17.64
C LEU A 55 -12.50 -58.58 -16.92
N ARG A 56 -12.04 -59.39 -15.96
CA ARG A 56 -12.93 -60.26 -15.17
C ARG A 56 -13.83 -59.46 -14.23
N ASP A 57 -13.33 -58.33 -13.76
CA ASP A 57 -13.98 -57.51 -12.73
C ASP A 57 -14.79 -56.34 -13.33
N LEU A 58 -14.77 -56.17 -14.66
CA LEU A 58 -15.49 -55.10 -15.35
C LEU A 58 -16.81 -55.59 -15.99
N PRO A 59 -17.90 -54.81 -15.91
CA PRO A 59 -19.15 -55.13 -16.61
C PRO A 59 -18.96 -55.14 -18.12
N ARG A 60 -19.36 -56.23 -18.80
CA ARG A 60 -19.20 -56.41 -20.26
C ARG A 60 -19.79 -55.26 -21.09
N GLU A 61 -20.98 -54.80 -20.74
CA GLU A 61 -21.68 -53.70 -21.42
C GLU A 61 -20.88 -52.38 -21.41
N ARG A 62 -20.10 -52.12 -20.34
CA ARG A 62 -19.24 -50.93 -20.25
C ARG A 62 -17.98 -51.04 -21.09
N VAL A 63 -17.55 -52.26 -21.43
CA VAL A 63 -16.35 -52.54 -22.21
C VAL A 63 -16.66 -52.61 -23.71
N GLU A 64 -17.80 -53.20 -24.09
CA GLU A 64 -18.22 -53.36 -25.49
C GLU A 64 -18.55 -52.03 -26.18
N ASN A 65 -18.96 -51.01 -25.43
CA ASN A 65 -19.31 -49.69 -25.94
C ASN A 65 -18.14 -48.69 -25.98
N LEU A 66 -16.91 -49.12 -25.67
CA LEU A 66 -15.76 -48.22 -25.63
C LEU A 66 -15.32 -47.82 -27.04
N GLN A 67 -15.28 -46.52 -27.32
CA GLN A 67 -14.65 -45.97 -28.51
C GLN A 67 -13.37 -45.23 -28.11
N PRO A 68 -12.18 -45.80 -28.41
CA PRO A 68 -10.92 -45.16 -28.06
C PRO A 68 -10.64 -43.95 -28.95
N ASP A 69 -10.24 -42.82 -28.35
CA ASP A 69 -9.59 -41.76 -29.12
C ASP A 69 -8.14 -42.16 -29.39
N VAL A 70 -7.84 -42.40 -30.67
CA VAL A 70 -6.54 -42.86 -31.16
C VAL A 70 -5.77 -41.76 -31.90
N ARG A 71 -6.28 -40.52 -31.93
CA ARG A 71 -5.66 -39.41 -32.67
C ARG A 71 -4.28 -39.02 -32.12
N HIS A 72 -4.09 -39.17 -30.81
CA HIS A 72 -2.89 -38.74 -30.10
C HIS A 72 -2.29 -39.90 -29.29
N ILE A 73 -1.60 -40.79 -30.01
CA ILE A 73 -0.79 -41.87 -29.46
C ILE A 73 0.64 -41.62 -29.90
N PHE A 74 1.55 -41.49 -28.94
CA PHE A 74 2.93 -41.14 -29.23
C PHE A 74 3.91 -42.21 -28.73
N SER A 75 5.01 -42.38 -29.47
CA SER A 75 6.20 -43.08 -28.98
C SER A 75 7.09 -42.11 -28.20
N ALA A 76 7.48 -42.49 -26.98
CA ALA A 76 8.51 -41.78 -26.23
C ALA A 76 9.93 -42.30 -26.51
N GLY A 77 10.07 -43.37 -27.31
CA GLY A 77 11.33 -44.04 -27.63
C GLY A 77 11.37 -45.49 -27.16
N VAL A 78 12.51 -46.15 -27.40
CA VAL A 78 12.75 -47.55 -27.01
C VAL A 78 13.33 -47.62 -25.60
N GLY A 79 12.68 -48.42 -24.75
CA GLY A 79 13.15 -48.79 -23.43
C GLY A 79 13.38 -50.29 -23.29
N GLY A 80 13.98 -50.67 -22.17
CA GLY A 80 14.17 -52.08 -21.85
C GLY A 80 15.40 -52.36 -20.99
N ASN A 81 15.77 -53.64 -20.95
CA ASN A 81 16.95 -54.12 -20.24
C ASN A 81 17.77 -55.01 -21.18
N ARG A 82 19.02 -54.62 -21.43
CA ARG A 82 19.93 -55.30 -22.35
C ARG A 82 20.31 -56.70 -21.87
N GLU A 83 20.48 -56.88 -20.56
CA GLU A 83 20.92 -58.15 -19.97
C GLU A 83 19.80 -59.21 -20.03
N SER A 84 18.54 -58.81 -19.85
CA SER A 84 17.40 -59.72 -19.92
C SER A 84 16.84 -59.90 -21.34
N GLY A 85 17.36 -59.15 -22.33
CA GLY A 85 16.90 -59.22 -23.71
C GLY A 85 15.46 -58.71 -23.92
N VAL A 86 14.96 -57.84 -23.03
CA VAL A 86 13.59 -57.29 -23.09
C VAL A 86 13.61 -55.88 -23.65
N PHE A 87 12.88 -55.65 -24.75
CA PHE A 87 12.81 -54.38 -25.48
C PHE A 87 11.36 -54.03 -25.81
N TYR A 88 11.00 -52.77 -25.63
CA TYR A 88 9.66 -52.27 -25.93
C TYR A 88 9.68 -50.79 -26.31
N VAL A 89 8.67 -50.36 -27.05
CA VAL A 89 8.37 -48.94 -27.26
C VAL A 89 7.56 -48.44 -26.09
N VAL A 90 7.99 -47.35 -25.45
CA VAL A 90 7.19 -46.67 -24.41
C VAL A 90 6.14 -45.81 -25.09
N VAL A 91 4.87 -46.01 -24.75
CA VAL A 91 3.73 -45.35 -25.41
C VAL A 91 3.05 -44.37 -24.47
N ILE A 92 2.85 -43.15 -24.96
CA ILE A 92 2.08 -42.10 -24.28
C ILE A 92 0.69 -42.02 -24.91
N TRP A 93 -0.34 -42.38 -24.13
CA TRP A 93 -1.73 -42.40 -24.59
C TRP A 93 -2.69 -41.90 -23.49
N ALA A 94 -2.87 -40.58 -23.42
CA ALA A 94 -3.70 -39.93 -22.41
C ALA A 94 -5.17 -40.36 -22.47
N ALA A 95 -5.75 -40.50 -23.67
CA ALA A 95 -7.13 -41.00 -23.83
C ALA A 95 -7.28 -42.44 -23.29
N GLY A 96 -6.26 -43.30 -23.48
CA GLY A 96 -6.22 -44.62 -22.87
C GLY A 96 -6.27 -44.56 -21.34
N GLN A 97 -5.52 -43.64 -20.72
CA GLN A 97 -5.59 -43.43 -19.26
C GLN A 97 -6.96 -42.92 -18.81
N GLN A 98 -7.60 -42.03 -19.58
CA GLN A 98 -8.94 -41.53 -19.28
C GLN A 98 -9.99 -42.66 -19.31
N LEU A 99 -9.94 -43.55 -20.30
CA LEU A 99 -10.82 -44.72 -20.36
C LEU A 99 -10.63 -45.64 -19.16
N ARG A 100 -9.38 -45.92 -18.77
CA ARG A 100 -9.08 -46.68 -17.55
C ARG A 100 -9.69 -46.03 -16.30
N ARG A 101 -9.52 -44.72 -16.15
CA ARG A 101 -10.09 -43.95 -15.03
C ARG A 101 -11.62 -43.97 -15.03
N GLN A 102 -12.28 -43.84 -16.18
CA GLN A 102 -13.75 -43.90 -16.28
C GLN A 102 -14.30 -45.24 -15.79
N LEU A 103 -13.55 -46.32 -15.95
CA LEU A 103 -13.90 -47.66 -15.50
C LEU A 103 -13.43 -47.98 -14.07
N GLY A 104 -12.80 -47.03 -13.38
CA GLY A 104 -12.30 -47.22 -12.01
C GLY A 104 -10.99 -48.02 -11.92
N LEU A 105 -10.27 -48.20 -13.04
CA LEU A 105 -8.98 -48.88 -13.06
C LEU A 105 -7.82 -47.93 -12.74
N SER A 106 -6.74 -48.50 -12.19
CA SER A 106 -5.50 -47.77 -11.97
C SER A 106 -4.83 -47.36 -13.29
N PRO A 107 -4.06 -46.27 -13.32
CA PRO A 107 -3.22 -45.89 -14.46
C PRO A 107 -2.23 -47.00 -14.82
N LYS A 108 -1.85 -47.08 -16.09
CA LYS A 108 -0.93 -48.12 -16.61
C LYS A 108 0.10 -47.56 -17.57
N GLN A 109 1.32 -48.06 -17.52
CA GLN A 109 2.35 -47.75 -18.52
C GLN A 109 2.07 -48.52 -19.81
N PHE A 110 1.65 -47.80 -20.85
CA PHE A 110 1.41 -48.37 -22.17
C PHE A 110 2.74 -48.59 -22.89
N HIS A 111 2.83 -49.71 -23.59
CA HIS A 111 4.04 -50.09 -24.32
C HIS A 111 3.70 -51.05 -25.46
N ILE A 112 4.63 -51.21 -26.39
CA ILE A 112 4.60 -52.23 -27.43
C ILE A 112 5.85 -53.09 -27.30
N THR A 113 5.68 -54.37 -26.99
CA THR A 113 6.81 -55.31 -26.84
C THR A 113 7.43 -55.63 -28.20
N LEU A 114 8.76 -55.46 -28.33
CA LEU A 114 9.54 -55.69 -29.56
C LEU A 114 10.33 -57.00 -29.53
N SER A 115 10.74 -57.47 -28.35
CA SER A 115 11.46 -58.71 -28.14
C SER A 115 10.55 -59.92 -27.97
N ALA A 116 11.09 -61.13 -28.19
CA ALA A 116 10.37 -62.38 -27.91
C ALA A 116 10.13 -62.60 -26.40
N ASN A 117 11.04 -62.11 -25.56
CA ASN A 117 10.91 -62.11 -24.10
C ASN A 117 10.17 -60.86 -23.64
N ASP A 118 9.19 -61.01 -22.75
CA ASP A 118 8.51 -59.90 -22.06
C ASP A 118 8.60 -60.13 -20.55
N ASN A 119 8.78 -59.05 -19.79
CA ASN A 119 8.72 -59.06 -18.34
C ASN A 119 7.70 -58.01 -17.88
N HIS A 120 6.70 -58.41 -17.10
CA HIS A 120 5.68 -57.51 -16.58
C HIS A 120 6.10 -56.77 -15.30
N GLU A 121 7.23 -57.13 -14.70
CA GLU A 121 7.73 -56.57 -13.44
C GLU A 121 8.73 -55.42 -13.62
N ILE A 122 9.18 -55.16 -14.85
CA ILE A 122 10.07 -54.03 -15.15
C ILE A 122 9.29 -52.75 -15.41
N ASP A 123 9.88 -51.60 -15.07
CA ASP A 123 9.33 -50.29 -15.41
C ASP A 123 9.21 -50.16 -16.94
N LYS A 124 8.03 -49.77 -17.43
CA LYS A 124 7.76 -49.53 -18.86
C LYS A 124 7.40 -48.07 -19.12
N GLY A 125 7.78 -47.19 -18.20
CA GLY A 125 7.65 -45.75 -18.32
C GLY A 125 8.85 -45.13 -19.00
N ILE A 126 8.86 -43.79 -19.06
CA ILE A 126 9.95 -43.02 -19.67
C ILE A 126 11.30 -43.19 -18.96
N ASP A 127 11.31 -43.69 -17.71
CA ASP A 127 12.53 -44.01 -16.95
C ASP A 127 13.29 -45.22 -17.48
N SER A 128 12.58 -46.09 -18.20
CA SER A 128 13.17 -47.29 -18.80
C SER A 128 13.80 -47.06 -20.17
N LEU A 129 13.72 -45.84 -20.71
CA LEU A 129 14.28 -45.49 -22.01
C LEU A 129 15.80 -45.62 -22.02
N PHE A 130 16.36 -46.13 -23.12
CA PHE A 130 17.81 -46.11 -23.29
C PHE A 130 18.33 -44.67 -23.50
N PRO A 131 19.62 -44.40 -23.25
CA PRO A 131 20.20 -43.08 -23.47
C PRO A 131 19.91 -42.54 -24.88
N ASN A 132 19.52 -41.26 -24.96
CA ASN A 132 19.17 -40.54 -26.19
C ASN A 132 17.93 -41.04 -26.95
N GLN A 133 17.08 -41.87 -26.32
CA GLN A 133 15.81 -42.32 -26.94
C GLN A 133 14.65 -41.34 -26.75
N PHE A 134 14.65 -40.59 -25.64
CA PHE A 134 13.64 -39.56 -25.42
C PHE A 134 13.77 -38.47 -26.50
N PRO A 135 12.67 -37.98 -27.10
CA PRO A 135 12.75 -36.97 -28.16
C PRO A 135 13.55 -35.75 -27.71
N ALA A 136 14.53 -35.30 -28.51
CA ALA A 136 15.33 -34.12 -28.19
C ALA A 136 14.49 -32.82 -28.21
N HIS A 137 13.53 -32.74 -29.13
CA HIS A 137 12.60 -31.61 -29.27
C HIS A 137 11.15 -32.13 -29.31
N PRO A 138 10.60 -32.58 -28.17
CA PRO A 138 9.26 -33.18 -28.14
C PRO A 138 8.19 -32.17 -28.58
N ALA A 139 7.18 -32.58 -29.35
CA ALA A 139 6.07 -31.69 -29.73
C ALA A 139 5.25 -31.23 -28.51
N THR A 140 4.54 -30.10 -28.60
CA THR A 140 3.72 -29.56 -27.48
C THR A 140 2.57 -30.49 -27.11
N GLU A 141 1.92 -31.11 -28.10
CA GLU A 141 0.91 -32.17 -27.85
C GLU A 141 1.48 -33.39 -27.13
N PHE A 142 2.71 -33.81 -27.49
CA PHE A 142 3.39 -34.90 -26.79
C PHE A 142 3.63 -34.55 -25.31
N LEU A 143 4.10 -33.32 -25.03
CA LEU A 143 4.34 -32.84 -23.67
C LEU A 143 3.05 -32.77 -22.85
N ASP A 144 1.94 -32.29 -23.42
CA ASP A 144 0.63 -32.27 -22.75
C ASP A 144 0.18 -33.67 -22.36
N HIS A 145 0.24 -34.62 -23.31
CA HIS A 145 -0.16 -36.00 -23.09
C HIS A 145 0.76 -36.74 -22.12
N LEU A 146 2.07 -36.45 -22.15
CA LEU A 146 3.06 -36.99 -21.23
C LEU A 146 2.84 -36.48 -19.81
N ALA A 147 2.68 -35.16 -19.63
CA ALA A 147 2.42 -34.56 -18.33
C ALA A 147 1.11 -35.10 -17.72
N PHE A 148 0.05 -35.24 -18.53
CA PHE A 148 -1.20 -35.87 -18.09
C PHE A 148 -0.99 -37.33 -17.65
N THR A 149 -0.24 -38.10 -18.43
CA THR A 149 0.02 -39.52 -18.16
C THR A 149 0.80 -39.70 -16.85
N LEU A 150 1.84 -38.89 -16.64
CA LEU A 150 2.65 -38.89 -15.43
C LEU A 150 1.83 -38.46 -14.19
N HIS A 151 1.00 -37.43 -14.33
CA HIS A 151 0.07 -37.01 -13.28
C HIS A 151 -0.90 -38.14 -12.93
N ALA A 152 -1.51 -38.79 -13.94
CA ALA A 152 -2.42 -39.88 -13.71
C ALA A 152 -1.75 -41.01 -12.91
N SER A 153 -0.49 -41.35 -13.22
CA SER A 153 0.29 -42.37 -12.51
C SER A 153 0.85 -41.91 -11.15
N GLY A 154 0.57 -40.69 -10.69
CA GLY A 154 1.08 -40.16 -9.41
C GLY A 154 2.52 -39.66 -9.44
N ASN A 155 3.15 -39.55 -10.61
CA ASN A 155 4.49 -38.98 -10.77
C ASN A 155 4.39 -37.45 -10.98
N TYR A 156 3.98 -36.75 -9.93
CA TYR A 156 3.64 -35.33 -9.99
C TYR A 156 4.83 -34.42 -10.25
N GLN A 157 6.01 -34.76 -9.71
CA GLN A 157 7.24 -33.99 -9.94
C GLN A 157 7.59 -33.89 -11.42
N ARG A 158 7.67 -35.02 -12.13
CA ARG A 158 7.96 -35.00 -13.57
C ARG A 158 6.83 -34.41 -14.39
N ALA A 159 5.58 -34.64 -13.98
CA ALA A 159 4.44 -33.99 -14.63
C ALA A 159 4.58 -32.46 -14.59
N ARG A 160 5.06 -31.88 -13.47
CA ARG A 160 5.36 -30.44 -13.38
C ARG A 160 6.50 -30.01 -14.29
N GLU A 161 7.61 -30.75 -14.33
CA GLU A 161 8.76 -30.42 -15.18
C GLU A 161 8.35 -30.31 -16.65
N TYR A 162 7.57 -31.27 -17.17
CA TYR A 162 7.08 -31.21 -18.54
C TYR A 162 5.97 -30.18 -18.75
N ALA A 163 5.15 -29.91 -17.73
CA ALA A 163 4.17 -28.82 -17.80
C ALA A 163 4.86 -27.45 -17.89
N ILE A 164 5.95 -27.23 -17.16
CA ILE A 164 6.79 -26.02 -17.26
C ILE A 164 7.37 -25.89 -18.67
N GLN A 165 7.93 -26.98 -19.23
CA GLN A 165 8.41 -26.96 -20.62
C GLN A 165 7.30 -26.64 -21.63
N LEU A 166 6.08 -27.13 -21.40
CA LEU A 166 4.93 -26.80 -22.24
C LEU A 166 4.56 -25.32 -22.13
N ILE A 167 4.55 -24.74 -20.92
CA ILE A 167 4.31 -23.30 -20.70
C ILE A 167 5.37 -22.45 -21.40
N LEU A 168 6.65 -22.83 -21.32
CA LEU A 168 7.74 -22.09 -21.95
C LEU A 168 7.64 -22.07 -23.49
N ARG A 169 6.94 -23.04 -24.09
CA ARG A 169 6.73 -23.13 -25.55
C ARG A 169 5.44 -22.48 -26.01
N GLU A 170 4.37 -22.63 -25.23
CA GLU A 170 3.04 -22.10 -25.52
C GLU A 170 2.49 -21.33 -24.30
N PRO A 171 3.07 -20.16 -23.97
CA PRO A 171 2.73 -19.41 -22.76
C PRO A 171 1.29 -18.87 -22.76
N ASP A 172 0.69 -18.68 -23.93
CA ASP A 172 -0.66 -18.14 -24.07
C ASP A 172 -1.75 -19.22 -24.07
N VAL A 173 -1.37 -20.50 -23.99
CA VAL A 173 -2.30 -21.63 -24.03
C VAL A 173 -2.58 -22.14 -22.60
N ALA A 174 -3.86 -22.43 -22.32
CA ALA A 174 -4.29 -22.89 -21.00
C ALA A 174 -3.72 -24.27 -20.59
N LYS A 175 -3.43 -25.15 -21.55
CA LYS A 175 -3.07 -26.56 -21.31
C LYS A 175 -1.85 -26.72 -20.40
N GLY A 176 -0.75 -26.02 -20.68
CA GLY A 176 0.46 -26.08 -19.87
C GLY A 176 0.22 -25.68 -18.41
N HIS A 177 -0.48 -24.56 -18.22
CA HIS A 177 -0.88 -24.07 -16.90
C HIS A 177 -1.81 -25.05 -16.17
N LEU A 178 -2.76 -25.66 -16.88
CA LEU A 178 -3.67 -26.66 -16.31
C LEU A 178 -2.92 -27.91 -15.83
N ARG A 179 -1.94 -28.40 -16.61
CA ARG A 179 -1.10 -29.54 -16.21
C ARG A 179 -0.23 -29.23 -15.01
N LEU A 180 0.36 -28.04 -14.97
CA LEU A 180 1.10 -27.57 -13.81
C LEU A 180 0.20 -27.50 -12.57
N ALA A 181 -1.02 -27.00 -12.73
CA ALA A 181 -1.98 -26.87 -11.63
C ALA A 181 -2.44 -28.22 -11.06
N ASP A 182 -2.84 -29.16 -11.92
CA ASP A 182 -3.27 -30.50 -11.51
C ASP A 182 -2.14 -31.26 -10.81
N SER A 183 -0.91 -31.20 -11.34
CA SER A 183 0.26 -31.87 -10.76
C SER A 183 0.75 -31.22 -9.48
N ALA A 184 0.73 -29.89 -9.37
CA ALA A 184 1.02 -29.19 -8.12
C ALA A 184 0.01 -29.55 -7.01
N LEU A 185 -1.28 -29.64 -7.35
CA LEU A 185 -2.33 -30.03 -6.41
C LEU A 185 -2.15 -31.48 -5.93
N GLY A 186 -1.71 -32.38 -6.83
CA GLY A 186 -1.38 -33.77 -6.49
C GLY A 186 -0.29 -33.90 -5.42
N ASP A 187 0.68 -32.98 -5.42
CA ASP A 187 1.77 -32.89 -4.42
C ASP A 187 1.46 -31.94 -3.25
N LEU A 188 0.20 -31.53 -3.08
CA LEU A 188 -0.23 -30.61 -2.01
C LEU A 188 0.45 -29.23 -2.04
N LEU A 189 0.98 -28.81 -3.19
CA LEU A 189 1.52 -27.46 -3.44
C LEU A 189 0.37 -26.50 -3.79
N HIS A 190 -0.51 -26.26 -2.82
CA HIS A 190 -1.79 -25.56 -3.03
C HIS A 190 -1.62 -24.15 -3.59
N LYS A 191 -0.58 -23.40 -3.19
CA LYS A 191 -0.32 -22.06 -3.72
C LYS A 191 0.08 -22.12 -5.19
N LEU A 192 1.05 -22.95 -5.55
CA LEU A 192 1.46 -23.14 -6.94
C LEU A 192 0.27 -23.57 -7.82
N ALA A 193 -0.53 -24.52 -7.33
CA ALA A 193 -1.74 -24.96 -8.01
C ALA A 193 -2.72 -23.81 -8.23
N MET A 194 -2.99 -22.99 -7.20
CA MET A 194 -3.87 -21.84 -7.29
C MET A 194 -3.42 -20.84 -8.34
N LEU A 195 -2.14 -20.48 -8.36
CA LEU A 195 -1.57 -19.55 -9.36
C LEU A 195 -1.72 -20.11 -10.79
N ALA A 196 -1.42 -21.39 -10.97
CA ALA A 196 -1.51 -22.06 -12.26
C ALA A 196 -2.96 -22.21 -12.75
N TYR A 197 -3.93 -22.52 -11.87
CA TYR A 197 -5.35 -22.52 -12.24
C TYR A 197 -5.87 -21.14 -12.64
N ALA A 198 -5.44 -20.08 -11.96
CA ALA A 198 -5.80 -18.71 -12.34
C ALA A 198 -5.27 -18.36 -13.73
N CYS A 199 -4.02 -18.74 -14.03
CA CYS A 199 -3.41 -18.57 -15.35
C CYS A 199 -4.12 -19.39 -16.43
N ALA A 200 -4.48 -20.64 -16.13
CA ALA A 200 -5.23 -21.51 -17.03
C ALA A 200 -6.63 -20.96 -17.32
N HIS A 201 -7.33 -20.46 -16.28
CA HIS A 201 -8.64 -19.83 -16.43
C HIS A 201 -8.59 -18.62 -17.36
N LYS A 202 -7.63 -17.72 -17.15
CA LYS A 202 -7.44 -16.51 -17.99
C LYS A 202 -7.24 -16.86 -19.47
N ARG A 203 -6.57 -17.98 -19.76
CA ARG A 203 -6.18 -18.42 -21.11
C ARG A 203 -7.14 -19.44 -21.73
N ALA A 204 -8.18 -19.84 -21.01
CA ALA A 204 -9.11 -20.87 -21.48
C ALA A 204 -10.21 -20.25 -22.34
N GLU A 205 -10.37 -20.77 -23.56
CA GLU A 205 -11.52 -20.45 -24.42
C GLU A 205 -12.76 -21.30 -24.07
N ASP A 206 -12.57 -22.49 -23.51
CA ASP A 206 -13.65 -23.41 -23.12
C ASP A 206 -14.18 -23.09 -21.71
N GLU A 207 -15.46 -22.74 -21.63
CA GLU A 207 -16.19 -22.47 -20.39
C GLU A 207 -16.14 -23.63 -19.39
N LYS A 208 -16.05 -24.88 -19.86
CA LYS A 208 -15.90 -26.06 -18.98
C LYS A 208 -14.56 -26.05 -18.25
N VAL A 209 -13.50 -25.61 -18.94
CA VAL A 209 -12.15 -25.48 -18.34
C VAL A 209 -12.13 -24.33 -17.34
N GLN A 210 -12.75 -23.19 -17.66
CA GLN A 210 -12.90 -22.07 -16.73
C GLN A 210 -13.65 -22.50 -15.46
N THR A 211 -14.80 -23.18 -15.62
CA THR A 211 -15.60 -23.72 -14.52
C THR A 211 -14.80 -24.71 -13.66
N TYR A 212 -14.02 -25.59 -14.29
CA TYR A 212 -13.12 -26.52 -13.59
C TYR A 212 -12.06 -25.76 -12.78
N CYS A 213 -11.41 -24.76 -13.37
CA CYS A 213 -10.42 -23.95 -12.69
C CYS A 213 -11.01 -23.24 -11.46
N ILE A 214 -12.20 -22.64 -11.57
CA ILE A 214 -12.87 -21.99 -10.43
C ILE A 214 -13.14 -23.01 -9.31
N LYS A 215 -13.67 -24.19 -9.64
CA LYS A 215 -13.88 -25.25 -8.65
C LYS A 215 -12.58 -25.62 -7.93
N LYS A 216 -11.48 -25.73 -8.67
CA LYS A 216 -10.17 -26.09 -8.11
C LYS A 216 -9.53 -24.96 -7.30
N LEU A 217 -9.73 -23.70 -7.69
CA LEU A 217 -9.31 -22.54 -6.90
C LEU A 217 -9.98 -22.54 -5.51
N ILE A 218 -11.28 -22.87 -5.44
CA ILE A 218 -12.02 -23.03 -4.18
C ILE A 218 -11.49 -24.21 -3.35
N ASP A 219 -11.08 -25.30 -4.00
CA ASP A 219 -10.42 -26.41 -3.28
C ASP A 219 -9.06 -25.98 -2.71
N CYS A 220 -8.24 -25.26 -3.49
CA CYS A 220 -6.95 -24.72 -3.03
C CYS A 220 -7.11 -23.76 -1.85
N SER A 221 -8.15 -22.91 -1.85
CA SER A 221 -8.37 -21.91 -0.80
C SER A 221 -8.61 -22.49 0.60
N LYS A 222 -8.82 -23.82 0.70
CA LYS A 222 -8.91 -24.51 1.99
C LYS A 222 -7.55 -24.59 2.70
N ALA A 223 -6.45 -24.49 1.97
CA ALA A 223 -5.09 -24.68 2.46
C ALA A 223 -4.15 -23.48 2.22
N THR A 224 -4.53 -22.53 1.37
CA THR A 224 -3.72 -21.32 1.08
C THR A 224 -4.61 -20.10 0.88
N GLU A 225 -4.07 -18.89 1.09
CA GLU A 225 -4.82 -17.65 0.94
C GLU A 225 -5.09 -17.33 -0.55
N TRP A 226 -6.13 -16.54 -0.83
CA TRP A 226 -6.51 -16.18 -2.19
C TRP A 226 -5.51 -15.27 -2.89
N GLY A 227 -5.44 -15.40 -4.21
CA GLY A 227 -4.67 -14.51 -5.06
C GLY A 227 -3.16 -14.64 -4.86
N LEU A 228 -2.48 -13.52 -5.06
CA LEU A 228 -1.04 -13.38 -4.92
C LEU A 228 -0.61 -13.13 -3.47
N VAL A 229 -1.33 -13.68 -2.49
CA VAL A 229 -1.02 -13.55 -1.06
C VAL A 229 -0.36 -14.83 -0.56
N PHE A 230 0.88 -14.75 -0.11
CA PHE A 230 1.74 -15.88 0.21
C PHE A 230 2.02 -15.96 1.71
N GLN A 231 2.06 -17.18 2.22
CA GLN A 231 2.83 -17.49 3.43
C GLN A 231 4.32 -17.61 3.05
N GLU A 232 5.21 -17.39 4.02
CA GLU A 232 6.66 -17.40 3.78
C GLU A 232 7.16 -18.68 3.08
N GLN A 233 6.68 -19.84 3.52
CA GLN A 233 7.02 -21.15 2.94
C GLN A 233 6.47 -21.38 1.51
N GLU A 234 5.47 -20.62 1.09
CA GLU A 234 4.86 -20.76 -0.24
C GLU A 234 5.64 -20.04 -1.33
N ILE A 235 6.48 -19.05 -0.94
CA ILE A 235 7.26 -18.23 -1.87
C ILE A 235 8.22 -19.11 -2.69
N GLN A 236 8.88 -20.07 -2.04
CA GLN A 236 9.85 -20.97 -2.68
C GLN A 236 9.21 -22.04 -3.57
N GLN A 237 7.87 -22.15 -3.58
CA GLN A 237 7.15 -23.13 -4.39
C GLN A 237 6.97 -22.68 -5.85
N VAL A 238 7.22 -21.41 -6.17
CA VAL A 238 7.00 -20.85 -7.50
C VAL A 238 8.25 -21.09 -8.37
N PRO A 239 8.16 -21.86 -9.47
CA PRO A 239 9.31 -22.12 -10.35
C PRO A 239 9.79 -20.83 -11.02
N GLU A 240 11.09 -20.55 -10.97
CA GLU A 240 11.67 -19.31 -11.49
C GLU A 240 11.46 -19.15 -13.00
N GLU A 241 11.41 -20.25 -13.76
CA GLU A 241 11.28 -20.25 -15.22
C GLU A 241 9.94 -19.68 -15.71
N VAL A 242 8.87 -19.85 -14.92
CA VAL A 242 7.50 -19.43 -15.26
C VAL A 242 6.93 -18.44 -14.24
N LYS A 243 7.76 -17.94 -13.33
CA LYS A 243 7.37 -17.06 -12.22
C LYS A 243 6.70 -15.77 -12.70
N SER A 244 7.21 -15.17 -13.77
CA SER A 244 6.64 -13.94 -14.34
C SER A 244 5.18 -14.14 -14.78
N SER A 245 4.88 -15.25 -15.45
CA SER A 245 3.53 -15.63 -15.87
C SER A 245 2.63 -15.94 -14.67
N LEU A 246 3.12 -16.74 -13.71
CA LEU A 246 2.32 -17.19 -12.55
C LEU A 246 1.97 -16.07 -11.57
N LEU A 247 2.81 -15.04 -11.49
CA LEU A 247 2.60 -13.91 -10.59
C LEU A 247 1.79 -12.76 -11.23
N GLU A 248 1.29 -12.91 -12.45
CA GLU A 248 0.41 -11.92 -13.07
C GLU A 248 -0.84 -11.62 -12.21
N PRO A 249 -1.32 -10.37 -12.19
CA PRO A 249 -2.61 -10.03 -11.58
C PRO A 249 -3.75 -10.86 -12.15
N TRP A 250 -4.67 -11.29 -11.29
CA TRP A 250 -5.85 -12.04 -11.72
C TRP A 250 -6.81 -11.15 -12.51
N SER A 251 -7.39 -11.69 -13.60
CA SER A 251 -8.33 -10.96 -14.45
C SER A 251 -9.56 -10.48 -13.66
N VAL A 252 -10.21 -9.41 -14.13
CA VAL A 252 -11.43 -8.91 -13.50
C VAL A 252 -12.52 -9.99 -13.56
N SER A 253 -12.68 -10.62 -14.72
CA SER A 253 -13.62 -11.74 -14.92
C SER A 253 -13.46 -12.86 -13.89
N LEU A 254 -12.23 -13.28 -13.57
CA LEU A 254 -11.97 -14.31 -12.56
C LEU A 254 -12.30 -13.81 -11.15
N ARG A 255 -11.90 -12.58 -10.82
CA ARG A 255 -12.16 -11.97 -9.51
C ARG A 255 -13.66 -11.85 -9.23
N GLU A 256 -14.41 -11.38 -10.22
CA GLU A 256 -15.88 -11.27 -10.15
C GLU A 256 -16.52 -12.64 -9.98
N ALA A 257 -16.17 -13.60 -10.84
CA ALA A 257 -16.71 -14.97 -10.80
C ALA A 257 -16.47 -15.69 -9.45
N LEU A 258 -15.36 -15.40 -8.76
CA LEU A 258 -15.10 -15.91 -7.41
C LEU A 258 -15.90 -15.16 -6.34
N SER A 259 -15.96 -13.83 -6.42
CA SER A 259 -16.65 -13.00 -5.44
C SER A 259 -18.18 -13.20 -5.43
N ASP A 260 -18.76 -13.60 -6.56
CA ASP A 260 -20.21 -13.85 -6.72
C ASP A 260 -20.68 -15.19 -6.11
N LYS A 261 -19.75 -16.12 -5.86
CA LYS A 261 -20.09 -17.48 -5.37
C LYS A 261 -20.36 -17.58 -3.87
N ALA A 262 -20.31 -16.46 -3.14
CA ALA A 262 -20.52 -16.40 -1.69
C ALA A 262 -19.70 -17.45 -0.91
N ILE A 263 -18.42 -17.60 -1.27
CA ILE A 263 -17.56 -18.67 -0.75
C ILE A 263 -17.23 -18.37 0.72
N ALA A 264 -17.67 -19.25 1.62
CA ALA A 264 -17.27 -19.19 3.02
C ALA A 264 -15.81 -19.65 3.18
N PRO A 265 -14.90 -18.81 3.69
CA PRO A 265 -13.52 -19.21 3.94
C PRO A 265 -13.48 -20.34 4.98
N THR A 266 -12.57 -21.29 4.81
CA THR A 266 -12.31 -22.37 5.79
C THR A 266 -10.87 -22.37 6.30
N LEU A 267 -9.97 -21.67 5.60
CA LEU A 267 -8.56 -21.59 5.98
C LEU A 267 -8.39 -20.89 7.33
N HIS A 268 -7.69 -21.56 8.23
CA HIS A 268 -7.28 -21.02 9.52
C HIS A 268 -5.82 -20.57 9.46
N LEU A 269 -5.57 -19.29 9.74
CA LEU A 269 -4.21 -18.74 9.90
C LEU A 269 -4.13 -18.00 11.23
N ALA A 270 -3.03 -18.19 11.97
CA ALA A 270 -2.84 -17.53 13.25
C ALA A 270 -2.50 -16.05 13.03
N SER A 271 -2.85 -15.19 13.99
CA SER A 271 -2.66 -13.74 13.81
C SER A 271 -1.20 -13.28 13.70
N ARG A 272 -0.24 -14.15 14.04
CA ARG A 272 1.21 -13.88 13.98
C ARG A 272 1.83 -14.26 12.64
N ASP A 273 1.12 -15.03 11.82
CA ASP A 273 1.67 -15.53 10.57
C ASP A 273 1.80 -14.35 9.59
N SER A 274 3.01 -14.18 9.05
CA SER A 274 3.30 -13.08 8.12
C SER A 274 2.83 -13.47 6.73
N LEU A 275 2.12 -12.54 6.08
CA LEU A 275 1.68 -12.70 4.69
C LEU A 275 2.43 -11.74 3.80
N PHE A 276 2.64 -12.15 2.56
CA PHE A 276 3.46 -11.47 1.58
C PHE A 276 2.75 -11.33 0.25
N ILE A 277 3.10 -10.32 -0.54
CA ILE A 277 2.70 -10.19 -1.93
C ILE A 277 3.94 -9.96 -2.80
N PRO A 278 3.92 -10.29 -4.10
CA PRO A 278 4.99 -9.90 -5.01
C PRO A 278 5.21 -8.38 -4.97
N SER A 279 6.46 -7.94 -4.85
CA SER A 279 6.81 -6.53 -4.80
C SER A 279 6.44 -5.81 -6.09
N VAL A 280 6.13 -4.52 -5.96
CA VAL A 280 5.82 -3.62 -7.08
C VAL A 280 7.06 -2.85 -7.53
N THR A 281 8.06 -2.71 -6.67
CA THR A 281 9.20 -1.80 -6.87
C THR A 281 10.50 -2.50 -7.25
N THR A 282 10.61 -3.80 -6.97
CA THR A 282 11.83 -4.59 -7.20
C THR A 282 11.46 -5.95 -7.78
N ASP A 283 12.07 -6.27 -8.92
CA ASP A 283 11.89 -7.57 -9.57
C ASP A 283 12.39 -8.68 -8.64
N ASN A 284 11.57 -9.74 -8.50
CA ASN A 284 11.83 -10.93 -7.67
C ASN A 284 11.80 -10.78 -6.14
N SER A 285 11.37 -9.65 -5.57
CA SER A 285 11.18 -9.55 -4.12
C SER A 285 9.70 -9.67 -3.69
N PHE A 286 9.47 -9.93 -2.41
CA PHE A 286 8.14 -10.00 -1.79
C PHE A 286 7.97 -8.93 -0.73
N TYR A 287 6.86 -8.20 -0.76
CA TYR A 287 6.48 -7.20 0.22
C TYR A 287 5.68 -7.84 1.35
N LYS A 288 6.07 -7.60 2.60
CA LYS A 288 5.38 -8.10 3.79
C LYS A 288 4.16 -7.23 4.10
N LEU A 289 2.96 -7.81 4.07
CA LEU A 289 1.74 -7.12 4.46
C LEU A 289 1.70 -6.87 5.97
N PRO A 290 1.01 -5.80 6.43
CA PRO A 290 0.75 -5.63 7.85
C PRO A 290 -0.06 -6.80 8.41
N ARG A 291 0.09 -6.99 9.73
CA ARG A 291 -0.35 -8.21 10.41
C ARG A 291 -1.83 -8.49 10.20
N PHE A 292 -2.16 -9.77 10.26
CA PHE A 292 -3.53 -10.24 10.31
C PHE A 292 -4.37 -9.81 9.10
N PHE A 293 -3.75 -9.61 7.94
CA PHE A 293 -4.45 -9.51 6.66
C PHE A 293 -5.19 -10.81 6.37
N ARG A 294 -6.46 -10.75 5.94
CA ARG A 294 -7.20 -11.87 5.32
C ARG A 294 -8.24 -11.33 4.35
N TRP A 295 -8.51 -12.09 3.30
CA TRP A 295 -9.74 -11.96 2.54
C TRP A 295 -10.89 -12.59 3.33
N LEU A 296 -11.92 -11.81 3.66
CA LEU A 296 -13.19 -12.37 4.11
C LEU A 296 -14.03 -12.85 2.94
N ILE A 297 -14.05 -12.03 1.88
CA ILE A 297 -14.67 -12.34 0.61
C ILE A 297 -13.59 -12.11 -0.44
N PRO A 298 -13.21 -13.16 -1.20
CA PRO A 298 -12.07 -13.08 -2.11
C PRO A 298 -12.25 -11.92 -3.10
N ASN A 299 -11.24 -11.05 -3.20
CA ASN A 299 -11.23 -9.89 -4.09
C ASN A 299 -12.39 -8.90 -3.87
N PHE A 300 -13.02 -8.89 -2.69
CA PHE A 300 -14.13 -7.98 -2.40
C PHE A 300 -14.01 -7.30 -1.02
N LEU A 301 -13.76 -8.08 0.02
CA LEU A 301 -13.66 -7.55 1.39
C LEU A 301 -12.49 -8.18 2.12
N ALA A 302 -11.56 -7.35 2.59
CA ALA A 302 -10.42 -7.76 3.37
C ALA A 302 -10.40 -7.08 4.75
N ILE A 303 -9.72 -7.71 5.72
CA ILE A 303 -9.47 -7.12 7.05
C ILE A 303 -7.99 -7.26 7.40
N MET A 304 -7.42 -6.24 8.03
CA MET A 304 -6.04 -6.27 8.58
C MET A 304 -5.84 -5.37 9.80
N SER A 305 -4.64 -5.43 10.41
CA SER A 305 -4.18 -4.41 11.36
C SER A 305 -3.82 -3.10 10.67
N THR A 306 -3.70 -2.01 11.43
CA THR A 306 -3.38 -0.67 10.90
C THR A 306 -2.17 -0.66 9.95
N PRO A 307 -2.31 -0.12 8.72
CA PRO A 307 -1.19 0.26 7.85
C PRO A 307 -0.24 1.22 8.57
N ARG A 308 1.08 1.03 8.45
CA ARG A 308 2.11 1.75 9.21
C ARG A 308 2.82 2.83 8.41
N CYS A 309 2.86 2.68 7.10
CA CYS A 309 3.51 3.63 6.20
C CYS A 309 2.79 3.75 4.85
N GLU A 310 3.26 4.70 4.02
CA GLU A 310 2.74 4.91 2.66
C GLU A 310 2.98 3.70 1.74
N ASP A 311 4.05 2.93 1.97
CA ASP A 311 4.36 1.72 1.20
C ASP A 311 3.30 0.64 1.42
N ASP A 312 2.71 0.53 2.62
CA ASP A 312 1.59 -0.37 2.87
C ASP A 312 0.38 0.00 1.99
N ILE A 313 0.07 1.30 1.90
CA ILE A 313 -1.03 1.78 1.04
C ILE A 313 -0.72 1.50 -0.44
N THR A 314 0.53 1.64 -0.84
CA THR A 314 0.99 1.33 -2.21
C THR A 314 0.87 -0.17 -2.52
N ALA A 315 1.27 -1.04 -1.57
CA ALA A 315 1.14 -2.48 -1.68
C ALA A 315 -0.32 -2.92 -1.78
N LEU A 316 -1.21 -2.34 -0.95
CA LEU A 316 -2.65 -2.58 -0.97
C LEU A 316 -3.30 -2.15 -2.30
N ALA A 317 -2.92 -0.96 -2.80
CA ALA A 317 -3.42 -0.41 -4.06
C ALA A 317 -2.88 -1.12 -5.30
N SER A 318 -1.77 -1.87 -5.17
CA SER A 318 -1.10 -2.51 -6.28
C SER A 318 -2.03 -3.49 -7.02
N PRO A 319 -1.81 -3.76 -8.32
CA PRO A 319 -2.59 -4.77 -9.05
C PRO A 319 -2.55 -6.18 -8.43
N ARG A 320 -1.60 -6.45 -7.53
CA ARG A 320 -1.47 -7.76 -6.85
C ARG A 320 -2.60 -8.03 -5.85
N LEU A 321 -3.13 -6.98 -5.22
CA LEU A 321 -4.27 -7.04 -4.30
C LEU A 321 -5.49 -6.27 -4.84
N GLY A 322 -5.24 -5.10 -5.42
CA GLY A 322 -6.22 -4.25 -6.05
C GLY A 322 -7.19 -3.58 -5.08
N ILE A 323 -6.83 -3.38 -3.81
CA ILE A 323 -7.69 -2.69 -2.84
C ILE A 323 -7.97 -1.26 -3.34
N ARG A 324 -9.25 -0.91 -3.47
CA ARG A 324 -9.70 0.42 -3.95
C ARG A 324 -10.12 1.35 -2.82
N HIS A 325 -10.42 0.80 -1.65
CA HIS A 325 -10.84 1.59 -0.50
C HIS A 325 -10.34 1.05 0.83
N VAL A 326 -9.96 1.96 1.74
CA VAL A 326 -9.60 1.65 3.12
C VAL A 326 -10.61 2.31 4.06
N LEU A 327 -11.21 1.51 4.94
CA LEU A 327 -12.04 1.98 6.04
C LEU A 327 -11.19 2.03 7.33
N THR A 328 -10.88 3.24 7.79
CA THR A 328 -10.08 3.50 8.98
C THR A 328 -10.97 3.67 10.20
N LEU A 329 -10.90 2.72 11.14
CA LEU A 329 -11.69 2.72 12.38
C LEU A 329 -10.94 3.26 13.61
N THR A 330 -9.62 3.48 13.51
CA THR A 330 -8.77 3.93 14.63
C THR A 330 -9.00 5.40 14.97
N GLU A 331 -9.79 5.69 16.01
CA GLU A 331 -10.00 7.06 16.51
C GLU A 331 -8.69 7.73 16.96
N GLU A 332 -7.82 6.95 17.60
CA GLU A 332 -6.59 7.43 18.22
C GLU A 332 -5.48 7.78 17.22
N THR A 333 -5.46 7.12 16.06
CA THR A 333 -4.39 7.23 15.06
C THR A 333 -4.99 7.11 13.65
N PRO A 334 -5.58 8.18 13.10
CA PRO A 334 -6.07 8.19 11.72
C PRO A 334 -4.89 8.09 10.74
N LEU A 335 -5.12 7.43 9.60
CA LEU A 335 -4.10 7.35 8.55
C LEU A 335 -3.90 8.71 7.86
N PRO A 336 -2.66 9.13 7.56
CA PRO A 336 -2.38 10.37 6.84
C PRO A 336 -3.06 10.39 5.46
N GLN A 337 -3.75 11.50 5.14
CA GLN A 337 -4.39 11.68 3.83
C GLN A 337 -3.38 11.69 2.68
N SER A 338 -2.16 12.20 2.94
CA SER A 338 -1.07 12.24 1.97
C SER A 338 -0.71 10.85 1.42
N TRP A 339 -0.87 9.78 2.20
CA TRP A 339 -0.57 8.42 1.74
C TRP A 339 -1.48 7.96 0.59
N PHE A 340 -2.65 8.58 0.43
CA PHE A 340 -3.63 8.23 -0.62
C PHE A 340 -3.52 9.14 -1.85
N HIS A 341 -2.76 10.23 -1.78
CA HIS A 341 -2.63 11.18 -2.89
C HIS A 341 -2.00 10.52 -4.12
N GLY A 342 -2.62 10.73 -5.29
CA GLY A 342 -2.14 10.19 -6.57
C GLY A 342 -2.29 8.67 -6.75
N LYS A 343 -2.93 7.96 -5.80
CA LYS A 343 -3.07 6.50 -5.85
C LYS A 343 -4.51 6.09 -6.21
N PRO A 344 -4.73 4.90 -6.80
CA PRO A 344 -6.06 4.38 -7.14
C PRO A 344 -6.82 3.80 -5.93
N ILE A 345 -6.46 4.23 -4.71
CA ILE A 345 -7.03 3.79 -3.44
C ILE A 345 -7.48 5.01 -2.63
N THR A 346 -8.64 4.93 -2.00
CA THR A 346 -9.20 6.03 -1.20
C THR A 346 -9.38 5.61 0.26
N ASN A 347 -9.52 6.58 1.17
CA ASN A 347 -9.71 6.32 2.60
C ASN A 347 -11.02 6.94 3.11
N THR A 348 -11.76 6.21 3.92
CA THR A 348 -12.82 6.76 4.76
C THR A 348 -12.44 6.61 6.23
N TYR A 349 -12.39 7.74 6.94
CA TYR A 349 -12.18 7.76 8.38
C TYR A 349 -13.53 7.73 9.11
N LEU A 350 -13.73 6.68 9.91
CA LEU A 350 -14.92 6.48 10.74
C LEU A 350 -14.47 6.10 12.16
N PRO A 351 -14.20 7.08 13.03
CA PRO A 351 -13.60 6.83 14.34
C PRO A 351 -14.49 5.96 15.21
N VAL A 352 -13.95 4.85 15.69
CA VAL A 352 -14.56 4.01 16.72
C VAL A 352 -13.59 3.96 17.91
N PRO A 353 -14.02 4.32 19.14
CA PRO A 353 -13.14 4.31 20.29
C PRO A 353 -12.51 2.93 20.55
N ASN A 354 -11.31 2.92 21.11
CA ASN A 354 -10.62 1.67 21.37
C ASN A 354 -11.44 0.74 22.31
N TYR A 355 -11.43 -0.55 22.03
CA TYR A 355 -12.24 -1.59 22.71
C TYR A 355 -13.78 -1.44 22.67
N GLN A 356 -14.31 -0.44 21.96
CA GLN A 356 -15.74 -0.23 21.79
C GLN A 356 -16.26 -0.80 20.44
N PRO A 357 -17.56 -1.13 20.33
CA PRO A 357 -18.20 -1.35 19.04
C PRO A 357 -18.51 -0.02 18.31
N PRO A 358 -18.76 -0.06 16.99
CA PRO A 358 -19.36 1.08 16.30
C PRO A 358 -20.80 1.34 16.80
N THR A 359 -21.39 2.47 16.44
CA THR A 359 -22.83 2.73 16.61
C THR A 359 -23.65 2.10 15.48
N ILE A 360 -24.99 2.04 15.63
CA ILE A 360 -25.88 1.57 14.56
C ILE A 360 -25.76 2.46 13.33
N GLU A 361 -25.75 3.78 13.51
CA GLU A 361 -25.60 4.74 12.41
C GLU A 361 -24.23 4.63 11.71
N GLN A 362 -23.16 4.37 12.47
CA GLN A 362 -21.85 4.05 11.88
C GLN A 362 -21.91 2.77 11.06
N MET A 363 -22.59 1.72 11.55
CA MET A 363 -22.71 0.46 10.81
C MET A 363 -23.57 0.62 9.55
N ASP A 364 -24.69 1.36 9.61
CA ASP A 364 -25.51 1.70 8.44
C ASP A 364 -24.69 2.41 7.35
N LEU A 365 -23.82 3.35 7.75
CA LEU A 365 -22.88 4.01 6.84
C LEU A 365 -21.85 3.03 6.25
N VAL A 366 -21.30 2.12 7.07
CA VAL A 366 -20.36 1.09 6.58
C VAL A 366 -21.02 0.19 5.54
N ILE A 367 -22.25 -0.27 5.76
CA ILE A 367 -22.98 -1.09 4.78
C ILE A 367 -23.17 -0.36 3.45
N HIS A 368 -23.52 0.93 3.48
CA HIS A 368 -23.60 1.72 2.26
C HIS A 368 -22.24 1.86 1.56
N LEU A 369 -21.17 2.11 2.31
CA LEU A 369 -19.82 2.19 1.77
C LEU A 369 -19.38 0.89 1.09
N LEU A 370 -19.69 -0.26 1.69
CA LEU A 370 -19.37 -1.57 1.15
C LEU A 370 -20.26 -1.97 -0.04
N SER A 371 -21.41 -1.32 -0.21
CA SER A 371 -22.31 -1.51 -1.36
C SER A 371 -21.85 -0.74 -2.61
N ASP A 372 -20.93 0.21 -2.45
CA ASP A 372 -20.35 0.99 -3.56
C ASP A 372 -19.30 0.16 -4.32
N ARG A 373 -19.68 -0.34 -5.49
CA ARG A 373 -18.80 -1.16 -6.36
C ARG A 373 -17.54 -0.45 -6.81
N SER A 374 -17.54 0.89 -6.87
CA SER A 374 -16.34 1.65 -7.20
C SER A 374 -15.25 1.55 -6.12
N LYS A 375 -15.63 1.19 -4.89
CA LYS A 375 -14.77 1.06 -3.71
C LYS A 375 -14.36 -0.37 -3.38
N ALA A 376 -15.01 -1.38 -3.95
CA ALA A 376 -14.65 -2.79 -3.76
C ALA A 376 -13.45 -3.17 -4.65
N PRO A 377 -12.39 -3.87 -4.24
CA PRO A 377 -12.24 -4.47 -2.94
C PRO A 377 -11.97 -3.42 -1.87
N THR A 378 -12.71 -3.51 -0.76
CA THR A 378 -12.54 -2.65 0.39
C THR A 378 -11.77 -3.39 1.49
N LEU A 379 -10.84 -2.69 2.12
CA LEU A 379 -10.11 -3.14 3.28
C LEU A 379 -10.63 -2.43 4.53
N ILE A 380 -10.91 -3.20 5.58
CA ILE A 380 -11.27 -2.67 6.90
C ILE A 380 -10.10 -2.87 7.85
N HIS A 381 -9.70 -1.82 8.57
CA HIS A 381 -8.67 -1.95 9.60
C HIS A 381 -9.04 -1.26 10.91
N CYS A 382 -8.40 -1.74 11.97
CA CYS A 382 -8.29 -1.06 13.25
C CYS A 382 -6.91 -1.40 13.85
N GLY A 383 -6.58 -0.87 15.03
CA GLY A 383 -5.27 -1.06 15.70
C GLY A 383 -4.65 -2.46 15.49
N GLY A 384 -5.28 -3.50 16.06
CA GLY A 384 -4.87 -4.90 15.87
C GLY A 384 -5.61 -5.67 14.77
N GLY A 385 -6.57 -5.06 14.07
CA GLY A 385 -7.44 -5.77 13.10
C GLY A 385 -8.38 -6.82 13.71
N LYS A 386 -8.64 -6.76 15.03
CA LYS A 386 -9.35 -7.77 15.83
C LYS A 386 -10.70 -7.30 16.38
N GLY A 387 -10.70 -6.30 17.28
CA GLY A 387 -11.92 -5.84 17.96
C GLY A 387 -12.86 -5.05 17.05
N ARG A 388 -12.55 -3.79 16.77
CA ARG A 388 -13.40 -2.89 15.96
C ARG A 388 -13.63 -3.42 14.55
N ALA A 389 -12.54 -3.77 13.85
CA ALA A 389 -12.61 -4.31 12.50
C ALA A 389 -13.32 -5.68 12.46
N GLY A 390 -13.08 -6.56 13.43
CA GLY A 390 -13.80 -7.83 13.54
C GLY A 390 -15.28 -7.67 13.87
N THR A 391 -15.65 -6.64 14.65
CA THR A 391 -17.06 -6.32 14.94
C THR A 391 -17.80 -5.87 13.69
N VAL A 392 -17.20 -4.97 12.90
CA VAL A 392 -17.75 -4.52 11.61
C VAL A 392 -17.89 -5.68 10.64
N ALA A 393 -16.85 -6.52 10.54
CA ALA A 393 -16.86 -7.73 9.73
C ALA A 393 -17.97 -8.71 10.13
N ALA A 394 -18.19 -8.94 11.42
CA ALA A 394 -19.27 -9.77 11.89
C ALA A 394 -20.64 -9.16 11.57
N CYS A 395 -20.82 -7.85 11.70
CA CYS A 395 -22.06 -7.19 11.32
C CYS A 395 -22.36 -7.29 9.82
N TYR A 396 -21.31 -7.24 8.97
CA TYR A 396 -21.43 -7.53 7.55
C TYR A 396 -21.88 -8.97 7.29
N ILE A 397 -21.23 -9.96 7.94
CA ILE A 397 -21.56 -11.38 7.75
C ILE A 397 -22.98 -11.71 8.26
N VAL A 398 -23.43 -11.08 9.35
CA VAL A 398 -24.83 -11.17 9.79
C VAL A 398 -25.78 -10.71 8.69
N ALA A 399 -25.46 -9.61 8.01
CA ALA A 399 -26.31 -9.06 6.96
C ALA A 399 -26.30 -9.92 5.68
N PHE A 400 -25.13 -10.27 5.16
CA PHE A 400 -24.96 -10.81 3.80
C PHE A 400 -24.32 -12.20 3.74
N GLY A 401 -23.98 -12.80 4.89
CA GLY A 401 -23.11 -13.97 4.95
C GLY A 401 -21.73 -13.67 4.35
N PHE A 402 -21.22 -14.58 3.53
CA PHE A 402 -20.00 -14.38 2.74
C PHE A 402 -20.30 -13.91 1.30
N GLY A 403 -21.53 -13.46 1.04
CA GLY A 403 -21.94 -12.88 -0.23
C GLY A 403 -21.68 -11.38 -0.32
N GLN A 404 -21.89 -10.83 -1.50
CA GLN A 404 -21.83 -9.39 -1.76
C GLN A 404 -23.14 -8.69 -1.34
N PRO A 405 -23.14 -7.36 -1.12
CA PRO A 405 -24.33 -6.62 -0.70
C PRO A 405 -25.46 -6.67 -1.74
N GLN A 406 -26.70 -6.84 -1.26
CA GLN A 406 -27.93 -6.85 -2.06
C GLN A 406 -28.97 -5.92 -1.45
N PHE A 407 -29.54 -5.00 -2.26
CA PHE A 407 -30.44 -3.94 -1.77
C PHE A 407 -31.81 -4.42 -1.27
N ASN A 408 -32.27 -5.60 -1.70
CA ASN A 408 -33.59 -6.14 -1.41
C ASN A 408 -33.62 -7.11 -0.21
N MET A 409 -32.59 -7.10 0.64
CA MET A 409 -32.52 -7.99 1.81
C MET A 409 -33.30 -7.45 3.00
N SER A 410 -34.34 -8.18 3.40
CA SER A 410 -35.22 -7.83 4.52
C SER A 410 -34.86 -8.48 5.86
N GLN A 411 -33.94 -9.46 5.86
CA GLN A 411 -33.59 -10.27 7.02
C GLN A 411 -32.08 -10.55 7.04
N PRO A 412 -31.49 -10.77 8.24
CA PRO A 412 -30.09 -11.19 8.33
C PRO A 412 -29.89 -12.60 7.77
N THR A 413 -28.78 -12.82 7.07
CA THR A 413 -28.40 -14.11 6.47
C THR A 413 -27.92 -15.11 7.53
N MET A 414 -27.28 -14.63 8.60
CA MET A 414 -26.71 -15.46 9.66
C MET A 414 -27.07 -14.93 11.05
N SER A 415 -27.19 -15.83 12.03
CA SER A 415 -27.35 -15.43 13.43
C SER A 415 -26.06 -14.77 13.95
N ALA A 416 -26.19 -13.92 14.96
CA ALA A 416 -25.02 -13.28 15.58
C ALA A 416 -24.05 -14.32 16.17
N THR A 417 -24.59 -15.35 16.84
CA THR A 417 -23.80 -16.42 17.46
C THR A 417 -23.00 -17.22 16.43
N ASP A 418 -23.66 -17.70 15.37
CA ASP A 418 -23.01 -18.50 14.33
C ASP A 418 -21.95 -17.67 13.60
N THR A 419 -22.23 -16.38 13.39
CA THR A 419 -21.28 -15.45 12.77
C THR A 419 -20.03 -15.26 13.62
N ILE A 420 -20.19 -15.01 14.93
CA ILE A 420 -19.05 -14.83 15.85
C ILE A 420 -18.19 -16.11 15.87
N GLN A 421 -18.82 -17.28 15.96
CA GLN A 421 -18.13 -18.56 15.98
C GLN A 421 -17.36 -18.81 14.67
N THR A 422 -18.02 -18.60 13.53
CA THR A 422 -17.42 -18.78 12.20
C THR A 422 -16.27 -17.80 11.96
N LEU A 423 -16.44 -16.53 12.32
CA LEU A 423 -15.38 -15.53 12.17
C LEU A 423 -14.16 -15.87 13.05
N ARG A 424 -14.38 -16.36 14.28
CA ARG A 424 -13.29 -16.79 15.17
C ARG A 424 -12.60 -18.06 14.69
N SER A 425 -13.29 -18.98 14.02
CA SER A 425 -12.67 -20.19 13.48
C SER A 425 -11.70 -19.87 12.33
N ILE A 426 -12.03 -18.92 11.47
CA ILE A 426 -11.18 -18.51 10.34
C ILE A 426 -10.18 -17.41 10.70
N ARG A 427 -10.50 -16.55 11.69
CA ARG A 427 -9.68 -15.44 12.19
C ARG A 427 -9.70 -15.40 13.74
N PRO A 428 -8.83 -16.19 14.39
CA PRO A 428 -8.75 -16.24 15.85
C PRO A 428 -8.50 -14.87 16.49
N GLY A 429 -9.21 -14.58 17.57
CA GLY A 429 -9.13 -13.31 18.29
C GLY A 429 -9.97 -12.18 17.70
N SER A 430 -10.74 -12.41 16.64
CA SER A 430 -11.74 -11.43 16.17
C SER A 430 -12.83 -11.24 17.22
N ILE A 431 -13.24 -9.99 17.43
CA ILE A 431 -14.18 -9.54 18.48
C ILE A 431 -13.59 -9.77 19.87
N GLU A 432 -13.15 -8.69 20.51
CA GLU A 432 -12.29 -8.74 21.71
C GLU A 432 -13.07 -8.52 23.01
N THR A 433 -14.23 -7.86 22.95
CA THR A 433 -15.00 -7.50 24.15
C THR A 433 -16.44 -8.01 24.11
N SER A 434 -17.01 -8.27 25.29
CA SER A 434 -18.42 -8.65 25.42
C SER A 434 -19.40 -7.57 24.95
N GLN A 435 -18.98 -6.30 24.98
CA GLN A 435 -19.75 -5.18 24.43
C GLN A 435 -19.85 -5.28 22.91
N GLN A 436 -18.76 -5.67 22.24
CA GLN A 436 -18.76 -5.91 20.79
C GLN A 436 -19.65 -7.09 20.40
N GLU A 437 -19.60 -8.21 21.14
CA GLU A 437 -20.50 -9.35 20.91
C GLU A 437 -21.98 -8.97 21.06
N LYS A 438 -22.31 -8.23 22.13
CA LYS A 438 -23.67 -7.69 22.34
C LYS A 438 -24.11 -6.77 21.20
N PHE A 439 -23.19 -5.96 20.68
CA PHE A 439 -23.48 -5.08 19.55
C PHE A 439 -23.80 -5.87 18.27
N VAL A 440 -23.07 -6.95 17.95
CA VAL A 440 -23.41 -7.81 16.79
C VAL A 440 -24.83 -8.37 16.90
N SER A 441 -25.24 -8.79 18.11
CA SER A 441 -26.62 -9.22 18.39
C SER A 441 -27.63 -8.07 18.25
N GLN A 442 -27.29 -6.88 18.72
CA GLN A 442 -28.12 -5.68 18.56
C GLN A 442 -28.31 -5.31 17.09
N TRP A 443 -27.24 -5.37 16.28
CA TRP A 443 -27.28 -5.13 14.85
C TRP A 443 -28.18 -6.15 14.13
N CYS A 444 -28.01 -7.44 14.42
CA CYS A 444 -28.89 -8.51 13.93
C CYS A 444 -30.38 -8.23 14.26
N SER A 445 -30.66 -7.84 15.52
CA SER A 445 -32.02 -7.45 15.95
C SER A 445 -32.53 -6.20 15.23
N THR A 446 -31.65 -5.25 14.91
CA THR A 446 -32.00 -4.01 14.20
C THR A 446 -32.46 -4.29 12.78
N ILE A 447 -31.74 -5.14 12.03
CA ILE A 447 -32.14 -5.58 10.69
C ILE A 447 -33.52 -6.25 10.74
N TRP A 448 -33.72 -7.17 11.69
CA TRP A 448 -35.01 -7.85 11.89
C TRP A 448 -36.17 -6.89 12.15
N LYS A 449 -35.97 -5.92 13.05
CA LYS A 449 -37.00 -4.93 13.40
C LYS A 449 -37.33 -3.99 12.26
N ARG A 450 -36.30 -3.56 11.50
CA ARG A 450 -36.47 -2.68 10.34
C ARG A 450 -37.00 -3.42 9.10
N GLN A 451 -36.92 -4.74 9.07
CA GLN A 451 -37.19 -5.57 7.89
C GLN A 451 -36.36 -5.14 6.67
N SER A 452 -35.16 -4.63 6.90
CA SER A 452 -34.25 -4.16 5.86
C SER A 452 -32.82 -4.08 6.38
N VAL A 453 -31.85 -4.46 5.55
CA VAL A 453 -30.42 -4.26 5.81
C VAL A 453 -29.96 -2.81 5.61
N TYR A 454 -30.73 -1.99 4.89
CA TYR A 454 -30.48 -0.55 4.71
C TYR A 454 -31.49 0.33 5.45
N PRO A 455 -31.05 1.44 6.10
CA PRO A 455 -31.94 2.37 6.78
C PRO A 455 -32.92 3.00 5.81
N ASP A 456 -34.13 3.27 6.27
CA ASP A 456 -35.09 4.06 5.52
C ASP A 456 -34.52 5.47 5.35
N LEU A 457 -34.27 5.86 4.10
CA LEU A 457 -33.77 7.19 3.77
C LEU A 457 -34.97 8.09 3.47
N PRO A 458 -35.08 9.27 4.12
CA PRO A 458 -36.07 10.28 3.76
C PRO A 458 -35.94 10.64 2.28
N SER A 459 -37.08 10.79 1.60
CA SER A 459 -37.10 11.13 0.18
C SER A 459 -36.48 12.50 -0.08
N GLU A 460 -35.68 12.59 -1.13
CA GLU A 460 -35.15 13.86 -1.62
C GLU A 460 -36.27 14.76 -2.18
N PRO A 461 -36.24 16.09 -1.95
CA PRO A 461 -37.21 17.01 -2.54
C PRO A 461 -37.12 16.99 -4.06
N LEU A 462 -38.28 17.10 -4.71
CA LEU A 462 -38.33 17.23 -6.17
C LEU A 462 -37.57 18.48 -6.63
N PRO A 463 -36.97 18.47 -7.84
CA PRO A 463 -36.34 19.65 -8.42
C PRO A 463 -37.27 20.87 -8.39
N SER A 464 -36.74 21.99 -7.88
CA SER A 464 -37.48 23.25 -7.72
C SER A 464 -36.62 24.41 -8.23
N PRO A 465 -37.22 25.48 -8.78
CA PRO A 465 -36.47 26.65 -9.19
C PRO A 465 -35.88 27.41 -7.98
N LEU A 466 -34.81 28.16 -8.22
CA LEU A 466 -34.24 29.08 -7.24
C LEU A 466 -35.22 30.21 -6.89
N THR A 467 -35.53 30.40 -5.61
CA THR A 467 -36.38 31.51 -5.13
C THR A 467 -35.51 32.62 -4.55
N ILE A 468 -35.73 33.87 -4.96
CA ILE A 468 -34.97 35.04 -4.48
C ILE A 468 -35.96 36.09 -3.96
N GLU A 469 -35.78 36.52 -2.71
CA GLU A 469 -36.46 37.66 -2.11
C GLU A 469 -35.48 38.84 -2.04
N GLY A 470 -35.87 40.04 -2.49
CA GLY A 470 -35.03 41.25 -2.42
C GLY A 470 -34.24 41.58 -3.70
N GLY A 471 -33.02 42.10 -3.54
CA GLY A 471 -32.17 42.66 -4.61
C GLY A 471 -31.41 41.64 -5.47
N GLN A 472 -30.58 42.14 -6.40
CA GLN A 472 -29.76 41.32 -7.31
C GLN A 472 -28.55 40.69 -6.61
N LEU A 473 -28.14 39.50 -7.04
CA LEU A 473 -27.03 38.72 -6.43
C LEU A 473 -25.63 39.10 -6.94
N ASN A 474 -25.53 39.70 -8.13
CA ASN A 474 -24.25 39.89 -8.82
C ASN A 474 -23.32 40.90 -8.13
N THR A 475 -23.89 41.79 -7.31
CA THR A 475 -23.17 42.83 -6.56
C THR A 475 -22.88 42.42 -5.12
N ALA A 476 -23.14 41.17 -4.74
CA ALA A 476 -22.99 40.71 -3.36
C ALA A 476 -21.53 40.41 -3.00
N ASP A 477 -21.09 40.96 -1.87
CA ASP A 477 -19.73 40.81 -1.35
C ASP A 477 -19.63 39.74 -0.25
N LEU A 478 -20.73 39.53 0.49
CA LEU A 478 -20.85 38.56 1.59
C LEU A 478 -22.06 37.66 1.38
N PHE A 479 -21.85 36.36 1.53
CA PHE A 479 -22.88 35.32 1.49
C PHE A 479 -22.90 34.58 2.82
N VAL A 480 -23.97 34.77 3.58
CA VAL A 480 -24.20 34.10 4.87
C VAL A 480 -25.05 32.87 4.63
N LEU A 481 -24.48 31.68 4.80
CA LEU A 481 -25.21 30.42 4.64
C LEU A 481 -26.04 30.15 5.89
N VAL A 482 -27.30 29.74 5.73
CA VAL A 482 -28.24 29.46 6.82
C VAL A 482 -28.94 28.12 6.58
N GLY A 483 -28.98 27.25 7.59
CA GLY A 483 -29.64 25.95 7.49
C GLY A 483 -29.10 24.94 8.50
N LEU A 484 -29.82 23.85 8.73
CA LEU A 484 -29.43 22.78 9.66
C LEU A 484 -28.19 22.00 9.19
N PRO A 485 -27.42 21.33 10.08
CA PRO A 485 -26.41 20.37 9.65
C PRO A 485 -27.02 19.34 8.69
N GLY A 486 -26.33 19.01 7.60
CA GLY A 486 -26.85 18.12 6.54
C GLY A 486 -27.72 18.80 5.47
N SER A 487 -27.98 20.11 5.56
CA SER A 487 -28.80 20.82 4.57
C SER A 487 -28.13 21.11 3.22
N GLY A 488 -26.85 20.79 3.03
CA GLY A 488 -26.11 21.01 1.77
C GLY A 488 -25.25 22.28 1.69
N LYS A 489 -25.14 23.05 2.78
CA LYS A 489 -24.34 24.30 2.85
C LYS A 489 -22.88 24.13 2.40
N SER A 490 -22.15 23.24 3.05
CA SER A 490 -20.73 23.04 2.74
C SER A 490 -20.51 22.46 1.35
N TRP A 491 -21.47 21.70 0.81
CA TRP A 491 -21.42 21.26 -0.58
C TRP A 491 -21.45 22.47 -1.54
N LEU A 492 -22.35 23.44 -1.30
CA LEU A 492 -22.42 24.66 -2.12
C LEU A 492 -21.11 25.46 -2.02
N SER A 493 -20.61 25.66 -0.80
CA SER A 493 -19.35 26.39 -0.58
C SER A 493 -18.17 25.73 -1.30
N ASN A 494 -18.06 24.40 -1.20
CA ASN A 494 -17.02 23.63 -1.87
C ASN A 494 -17.17 23.66 -3.40
N ALA A 495 -18.40 23.62 -3.93
CA ALA A 495 -18.66 23.74 -5.36
C ALA A 495 -18.28 25.12 -5.93
N LEU A 496 -18.53 26.21 -5.17
CA LEU A 496 -18.09 27.54 -5.56
C LEU A 496 -16.56 27.68 -5.53
N LEU A 497 -15.92 27.17 -4.48
CA LEU A 497 -14.46 27.16 -4.36
C LEU A 497 -13.80 26.31 -5.44
N ALA A 498 -14.33 25.13 -5.75
CA ALA A 498 -13.79 24.24 -6.77
C ALA A 498 -13.81 24.87 -8.18
N ARG A 499 -14.76 25.77 -8.43
CA ARG A 499 -14.90 26.46 -9.73
C ARG A 499 -14.12 27.77 -9.82
N ASN A 500 -13.83 28.43 -8.69
CA ASN A 500 -13.12 29.71 -8.66
C ASN A 500 -12.45 29.97 -7.30
N ALA A 501 -11.42 29.20 -6.95
CA ALA A 501 -10.76 29.30 -5.65
C ALA A 501 -10.17 30.69 -5.36
N SER A 502 -9.70 31.40 -6.40
CA SER A 502 -9.13 32.75 -6.25
C SER A 502 -10.19 33.85 -6.03
N GLY A 503 -11.44 33.63 -6.45
CA GLY A 503 -12.53 34.60 -6.30
C GLY A 503 -13.27 34.55 -4.95
N TRP A 504 -13.07 33.49 -4.17
CA TRP A 504 -13.80 33.24 -2.93
C TRP A 504 -12.89 33.18 -1.69
N ILE A 505 -13.41 33.62 -0.56
CA ILE A 505 -12.89 33.34 0.78
C ILE A 505 -13.97 32.58 1.52
N ARG A 506 -13.68 31.35 1.98
CA ARG A 506 -14.59 30.59 2.84
C ARG A 506 -14.16 30.77 4.28
N ILE A 507 -15.09 31.23 5.11
CA ILE A 507 -14.95 31.31 6.56
C ILE A 507 -15.85 30.22 7.13
N SER A 508 -15.24 29.14 7.64
CA SER A 508 -15.95 28.02 8.24
C SER A 508 -15.43 27.76 9.65
N GLN A 509 -16.34 27.60 10.61
CA GLN A 509 -15.94 27.28 11.98
C GLN A 509 -15.28 25.91 12.09
N ASP A 510 -15.67 24.95 11.24
CA ASP A 510 -15.07 23.62 11.22
C ASP A 510 -13.59 23.67 10.78
N GLU A 511 -13.20 24.69 10.00
CA GLU A 511 -11.83 24.90 9.52
C GLU A 511 -11.04 25.84 10.44
N CYS A 512 -11.66 26.93 10.92
CA CYS A 512 -11.03 27.90 11.81
C CYS A 512 -10.90 27.39 13.27
N GLY A 513 -11.59 26.31 13.64
CA GLY A 513 -11.55 25.67 14.95
C GLY A 513 -12.44 26.33 16.03
N SER A 514 -12.76 27.63 15.92
CA SER A 514 -13.59 28.32 16.90
C SER A 514 -14.45 29.44 16.30
N ARG A 515 -15.51 29.84 17.02
CA ARG A 515 -16.34 31.00 16.65
C ARG A 515 -15.53 32.29 16.64
N SER A 516 -14.67 32.50 17.65
CA SER A 516 -13.85 33.71 17.76
C SER A 516 -12.87 33.87 16.59
N ALA A 517 -12.34 32.75 16.06
CA ALA A 517 -11.50 32.78 14.86
C ALA A 517 -12.31 33.20 13.62
N CYS A 518 -13.56 32.73 13.48
CA CYS A 518 -14.45 33.21 12.42
C CYS A 518 -14.79 34.70 12.57
N GLU A 519 -15.03 35.18 13.80
CA GLU A 519 -15.27 36.60 14.10
C GLU A 519 -14.10 37.47 13.70
N ALA A 520 -12.88 37.05 14.04
CA ALA A 520 -11.66 37.73 13.61
C ALA A 520 -11.55 37.78 12.08
N GLN A 521 -11.78 36.66 11.38
CA GLN A 521 -11.69 36.63 9.92
C GLN A 521 -12.76 37.46 9.22
N ILE A 522 -14.00 37.46 9.70
CA ILE A 522 -15.06 38.24 9.05
C ILE A 522 -14.89 39.75 9.26
N GLY A 523 -14.17 40.16 10.31
CA GLY A 523 -13.84 41.57 10.55
C GLY A 523 -12.77 42.12 9.60
N LEU A 524 -12.04 41.25 8.91
CA LEU A 524 -11.01 41.63 7.93
C LEU A 524 -11.64 41.91 6.56
N SER A 525 -11.15 42.94 5.87
CA SER A 525 -11.58 43.25 4.50
C SER A 525 -11.08 42.18 3.51
N PRO A 526 -11.93 41.66 2.60
CA PRO A 526 -11.58 40.53 1.74
C PRO A 526 -10.70 40.89 0.52
N HIS A 527 -10.21 42.13 0.42
CA HIS A 527 -9.32 42.62 -0.65
C HIS A 527 -9.80 42.27 -2.07
N GLY A 528 -11.07 42.53 -2.37
CA GLY A 528 -11.67 42.34 -3.70
C GLY A 528 -12.20 40.93 -4.00
N ARG A 529 -12.15 40.00 -3.03
CA ARG A 529 -12.77 38.67 -3.11
C ARG A 529 -14.16 38.65 -2.44
N ARG A 530 -15.01 37.71 -2.85
CA ARG A 530 -16.32 37.47 -2.20
C ARG A 530 -16.18 36.53 -1.02
N VAL A 531 -16.96 36.74 0.03
CA VAL A 531 -16.88 35.95 1.27
C VAL A 531 -18.07 35.01 1.41
N LEU A 532 -17.80 33.73 1.72
CA LEU A 532 -18.76 32.71 2.11
C LEU A 532 -18.62 32.43 3.60
N LEU A 533 -19.60 32.84 4.41
CA LEU A 533 -19.68 32.45 5.81
C LEU A 533 -20.44 31.11 5.93
N ASP A 534 -19.69 30.01 5.96
CA ASP A 534 -20.21 28.64 6.00
C ASP A 534 -20.37 28.14 7.44
N ARG A 535 -21.52 28.48 8.03
CA ARG A 535 -22.00 28.00 9.33
C ARG A 535 -23.49 27.69 9.24
N CYS A 536 -24.08 27.15 10.31
CA CYS A 536 -25.53 26.90 10.34
C CYS A 536 -26.38 28.17 10.52
N ASN A 537 -25.86 29.17 11.24
CA ASN A 537 -26.45 30.52 11.39
C ASN A 537 -27.98 30.50 11.68
N THR A 538 -28.39 29.56 12.55
CA THR A 538 -29.81 29.25 12.79
C THR A 538 -30.54 30.34 13.56
N ALA A 539 -29.87 31.01 14.50
CA ALA A 539 -30.43 32.10 15.30
C ALA A 539 -30.30 33.47 14.61
N ALA A 540 -31.33 34.30 14.72
CA ALA A 540 -31.33 35.67 14.19
C ALA A 540 -30.31 36.59 14.90
N SER A 541 -30.08 36.38 16.20
CA SER A 541 -29.07 37.12 16.98
C SER A 541 -27.65 36.91 16.44
N ASP A 542 -27.31 35.67 16.10
CA ASP A 542 -26.00 35.35 15.51
C ASP A 542 -25.82 36.05 14.16
N ARG A 543 -26.83 36.00 13.28
CA ARG A 543 -26.78 36.67 11.97
C ARG A 543 -26.58 38.17 12.10
N LYS A 544 -27.26 38.81 13.05
CA LYS A 544 -27.09 40.25 13.35
C LYS A 544 -25.64 40.59 13.74
N GLU A 545 -24.98 39.75 14.53
CA GLU A 545 -23.58 39.95 14.92
C GLU A 545 -22.63 39.82 13.72
N TRP A 546 -22.81 38.82 12.85
CA TRP A 546 -22.01 38.66 11.64
C TRP A 546 -22.12 39.87 10.70
N LEU A 547 -23.34 40.35 10.49
CA LEU A 547 -23.60 41.55 9.68
C LEU A 547 -22.97 42.80 10.28
N LYS A 548 -22.98 42.93 11.61
CA LYS A 548 -22.31 44.03 12.31
C LYS A 548 -20.79 43.97 12.09
N LEU A 549 -20.17 42.80 12.22
CA LEU A 549 -18.73 42.64 12.03
C LEU A 549 -18.29 42.95 10.58
N ALA A 550 -19.09 42.56 9.59
CA ALA A 550 -18.78 42.82 8.18
C ALA A 550 -19.14 44.23 7.71
N SER A 551 -19.81 45.05 8.53
CA SER A 551 -20.38 46.35 8.12
C SER A 551 -19.35 47.38 7.66
N ASN A 552 -18.07 47.20 8.02
CA ASN A 552 -16.95 48.04 7.62
C ASN A 552 -16.50 47.83 6.16
N TRP A 553 -16.85 46.70 5.53
CA TRP A 553 -16.43 46.39 4.16
C TRP A 553 -17.55 45.85 3.25
N CYS A 554 -18.62 45.27 3.81
CA CYS A 554 -19.69 44.65 3.04
C CYS A 554 -20.84 45.64 2.75
N ASN A 555 -21.15 45.87 1.48
CA ASN A 555 -22.24 46.77 1.07
C ASN A 555 -23.55 46.02 0.74
N ALA A 556 -23.44 44.79 0.25
CA ALA A 556 -24.58 43.99 -0.18
C ALA A 556 -24.54 42.55 0.38
N PRO A 557 -24.84 42.36 1.68
CA PRO A 557 -24.88 41.03 2.26
C PRO A 557 -26.10 40.25 1.75
N VAL A 558 -25.88 38.98 1.39
CA VAL A 558 -26.91 38.05 0.91
C VAL A 558 -27.01 36.86 1.87
N CYS A 559 -28.23 36.45 2.18
CA CYS A 559 -28.50 35.23 2.92
C CYS A 559 -28.78 34.07 1.95
N LEU A 560 -28.11 32.94 2.14
CA LEU A 560 -28.36 31.69 1.41
C LEU A 560 -29.04 30.70 2.36
N TRP A 561 -30.37 30.65 2.33
CA TRP A 561 -31.17 29.81 3.20
C TRP A 561 -31.47 28.45 2.57
N PHE A 562 -30.95 27.40 3.17
CA PHE A 562 -31.23 26.01 2.85
C PHE A 562 -32.44 25.52 3.65
N ASP A 563 -33.59 25.48 2.98
CA ASP A 563 -34.91 25.16 3.53
C ASP A 563 -35.23 23.69 3.24
N TYR A 564 -34.55 22.80 3.99
CA TYR A 564 -34.73 21.35 3.91
C TYR A 564 -35.36 20.81 5.20
N ASP A 565 -36.12 19.74 5.07
CA ASP A 565 -36.73 19.03 6.20
C ASP A 565 -35.68 18.54 7.22
N ARG A 566 -36.07 18.54 8.51
CA ARG A 566 -35.19 18.17 9.62
C ARG A 566 -34.74 16.71 9.54
N ASP A 567 -35.62 15.79 9.18
CA ASP A 567 -35.31 14.36 9.13
C ASP A 567 -34.37 14.04 7.97
N LEU A 568 -34.57 14.70 6.82
CA LEU A 568 -33.64 14.61 5.69
C LEU A 568 -32.26 15.18 6.05
N CYS A 569 -32.21 16.34 6.71
CA CYS A 569 -30.96 16.93 7.18
C CYS A 569 -30.24 16.01 8.16
N LEU A 570 -30.97 15.44 9.13
CA LEU A 570 -30.43 14.47 10.08
C LEU A 570 -29.87 13.24 9.36
N SER A 571 -30.64 12.64 8.45
CA SER A 571 -30.21 11.45 7.70
C SER A 571 -28.92 11.72 6.91
N ARG A 572 -28.87 12.83 6.16
CA ARG A 572 -27.65 13.25 5.44
C ARG A 572 -26.46 13.50 6.38
N ALA A 573 -26.69 14.08 7.54
CA ALA A 573 -25.64 14.31 8.53
C ALA A 573 -25.12 13.01 9.16
N GLN A 574 -25.99 12.02 9.38
CA GLN A 574 -25.60 10.68 9.85
C GLN A 574 -24.80 9.91 8.78
N MET A 575 -25.16 10.09 7.51
CA MET A 575 -24.47 9.45 6.38
C MET A 575 -23.15 10.15 5.99
N ARG A 576 -22.75 11.22 6.69
CA ARG A 576 -21.51 11.95 6.41
C ARG A 576 -20.33 11.31 7.15
N ALA A 577 -19.45 10.67 6.40
CA ALA A 577 -18.15 10.23 6.92
C ALA A 577 -17.16 11.40 7.09
N GLY A 578 -16.18 11.26 8.00
CA GLY A 578 -15.03 12.16 8.09
C GLY A 578 -15.30 13.59 8.59
N HIS A 579 -16.43 13.86 9.27
CA HIS A 579 -16.62 15.15 9.94
C HIS A 579 -15.62 15.29 11.11
N PRO A 580 -14.86 16.40 11.21
CA PRO A 580 -13.80 16.54 12.21
C PRO A 580 -14.30 16.46 13.66
N THR A 581 -15.55 16.88 13.92
CA THR A 581 -16.10 17.05 15.27
C THR A 581 -17.42 16.31 15.55
N LEU A 582 -18.09 15.73 14.55
CA LEU A 582 -19.43 15.14 14.67
C LEU A 582 -19.50 13.78 13.96
N PRO A 583 -18.98 12.70 14.58
CA PRO A 583 -19.11 11.37 14.02
C PRO A 583 -20.58 10.91 14.05
N PRO A 584 -21.00 10.04 13.10
CA PRO A 584 -22.34 9.46 13.07
C PRO A 584 -22.73 8.82 14.42
N GLY A 585 -23.97 9.04 14.82
CA GLY A 585 -24.55 8.58 16.08
C GLY A 585 -25.29 9.68 16.84
N SER A 586 -25.31 9.57 18.17
CA SER A 586 -26.08 10.45 19.05
C SER A 586 -25.63 11.91 19.01
N ARG A 587 -24.32 12.18 18.80
CA ARG A 587 -23.78 13.55 18.73
C ARG A 587 -24.38 14.35 17.58
N VAL A 588 -24.46 13.77 16.38
CA VAL A 588 -25.10 14.40 15.21
C VAL A 588 -26.57 14.68 15.48
N ARG A 589 -27.30 13.70 16.03
CA ARG A 589 -28.72 13.83 16.37
C ARG A 589 -28.97 14.99 17.32
N ASN A 590 -28.24 15.02 18.43
CA ASN A 590 -28.34 16.07 19.45
C ASN A 590 -28.03 17.45 18.88
N ALA A 591 -27.00 17.56 18.02
CA ALA A 591 -26.62 18.83 17.41
C ALA A 591 -27.71 19.35 16.46
N VAL A 592 -28.26 18.50 15.58
CA VAL A 592 -29.36 18.87 14.67
C VAL A 592 -30.59 19.29 15.47
N ASP A 593 -30.95 18.56 16.52
CA ASP A 593 -32.12 18.86 17.36
C ASP A 593 -31.99 20.17 18.11
N GLN A 594 -30.82 20.43 18.69
CA GLN A 594 -30.55 21.69 19.36
C GLN A 594 -30.63 22.87 18.39
N MET A 595 -30.03 22.73 17.20
CA MET A 595 -30.03 23.78 16.17
C MET A 595 -31.41 24.03 15.57
N HIS A 596 -32.22 22.98 15.41
CA HIS A 596 -33.60 23.08 14.94
C HIS A 596 -34.48 23.84 15.95
N LYS A 597 -34.33 23.57 17.25
CA LYS A 597 -35.10 24.26 18.31
C LYS A 597 -34.88 25.77 18.34
N VAL A 598 -33.67 26.24 17.99
CA VAL A 598 -33.33 27.67 17.98
C VAL A 598 -33.42 28.30 16.58
N PHE A 599 -33.87 27.55 15.58
CA PHE A 599 -33.90 28.01 14.21
C PHE A 599 -34.97 29.09 14.01
N VAL A 600 -34.56 30.22 13.46
CA VAL A 600 -35.44 31.33 13.10
C VAL A 600 -35.27 31.63 11.61
N ARG A 601 -36.38 31.59 10.86
CA ARG A 601 -36.42 31.91 9.42
C ARG A 601 -35.75 33.28 9.16
N PRO A 602 -34.78 33.37 8.24
CA PRO A 602 -34.17 34.63 7.86
C PRO A 602 -35.17 35.62 7.27
N SER A 603 -34.98 36.91 7.54
CA SER A 603 -35.80 37.99 6.97
C SER A 603 -34.96 39.18 6.48
N LEU A 604 -35.47 39.94 5.50
CA LEU A 604 -34.80 41.14 4.99
C LEU A 604 -34.65 42.24 6.07
N GLN A 605 -35.47 42.20 7.12
CA GLN A 605 -35.41 43.14 8.25
C GLN A 605 -34.10 43.00 9.06
N GLU A 606 -33.38 41.89 8.92
CA GLU A 606 -32.09 41.66 9.58
C GLU A 606 -30.93 42.45 8.95
N GLY A 607 -31.14 43.05 7.77
CA GLY A 607 -30.13 43.84 7.06
C GLY A 607 -29.58 43.19 5.78
N PHE A 608 -30.08 42.01 5.39
CA PHE A 608 -29.75 41.39 4.12
C PHE A 608 -30.35 42.16 2.94
N LYS A 609 -29.61 42.29 1.83
CA LYS A 609 -30.12 42.87 0.57
C LYS A 609 -30.97 41.87 -0.22
N ALA A 610 -30.65 40.58 -0.12
CA ALA A 610 -31.42 39.52 -0.73
C ALA A 610 -31.35 38.24 0.12
N ILE A 611 -32.38 37.42 0.00
CA ILE A 611 -32.45 36.07 0.57
C ILE A 611 -32.70 35.10 -0.57
N VAL A 612 -31.80 34.15 -0.74
CA VAL A 612 -31.91 33.05 -1.70
C VAL A 612 -32.37 31.81 -0.96
N ILE A 613 -33.52 31.25 -1.35
CA ILE A 613 -34.09 30.07 -0.72
C ILE A 613 -33.81 28.85 -1.60
N ILE A 614 -33.16 27.85 -1.01
CA ILE A 614 -32.68 26.63 -1.67
C ILE A 614 -33.45 25.44 -1.07
N ARG A 615 -34.34 24.84 -1.87
CA ARG A 615 -35.23 23.72 -1.46
C ARG A 615 -34.93 22.40 -2.14
N SER A 616 -34.06 22.40 -3.13
CA SER A 616 -33.69 21.20 -3.88
C SER A 616 -32.24 21.28 -4.35
N PHE A 617 -31.65 20.13 -4.66
CA PHE A 617 -30.29 20.06 -5.17
C PHE A 617 -30.15 20.79 -6.51
N ALA A 618 -31.18 20.73 -7.36
CA ALA A 618 -31.24 21.47 -8.62
C ALA A 618 -31.14 23.00 -8.40
N ALA A 619 -31.84 23.55 -7.40
CA ALA A 619 -31.71 24.96 -7.04
C ALA A 619 -30.29 25.32 -6.55
N ALA A 620 -29.65 24.42 -5.80
CA ALA A 620 -28.27 24.62 -5.35
C ALA A 620 -27.29 24.63 -6.55
N GLN A 621 -27.43 23.69 -7.48
CA GLN A 621 -26.64 23.65 -8.73
C GLN A 621 -26.86 24.89 -9.58
N GLU A 622 -28.12 25.32 -9.76
CA GLU A 622 -28.46 26.55 -10.47
C GLU A 622 -27.75 27.76 -9.85
N LEU A 623 -27.73 27.86 -8.51
CA LEU A 623 -27.03 28.93 -7.80
C LEU A 623 -25.51 28.89 -8.02
N VAL A 624 -24.89 27.70 -7.99
CA VAL A 624 -23.46 27.54 -8.32
C VAL A 624 -23.17 28.07 -9.71
N LEU A 625 -24.00 27.72 -10.70
CA LEU A 625 -23.84 28.18 -12.08
C LEU A 625 -24.00 29.69 -12.21
N ARG A 626 -24.97 30.30 -11.51
CA ARG A 626 -25.19 31.76 -11.52
C ARG A 626 -24.04 32.55 -10.87
N LEU A 627 -23.40 32.00 -9.84
CA LEU A 627 -22.34 32.67 -9.08
C LEU A 627 -20.93 32.36 -9.57
N SER A 628 -20.76 31.34 -10.42
CA SER A 628 -19.47 30.94 -10.98
C SER A 628 -19.24 31.55 -12.37
N PRO A 629 -17.98 31.71 -12.79
CA PRO A 629 -17.67 32.01 -14.18
C PRO A 629 -18.24 30.94 -15.14
N PRO A 630 -18.64 31.31 -16.37
CA PRO A 630 -19.09 30.34 -17.36
C PRO A 630 -17.93 29.41 -17.76
N VAL A 631 -18.23 28.11 -17.87
CA VAL A 631 -17.25 27.11 -18.33
C VAL A 631 -17.23 27.13 -19.85
N ASN A 632 -16.21 27.77 -20.41
CA ASN A 632 -16.01 27.84 -21.86
C ASN A 632 -15.26 26.61 -22.38
N ILE A 633 -15.36 26.35 -23.69
CA ILE A 633 -14.54 25.33 -24.35
C ILE A 633 -13.06 25.71 -24.23
N TYR A 634 -12.24 24.79 -23.72
CA TYR A 634 -10.80 24.98 -23.72
C TYR A 634 -10.28 24.48 -25.06
N LYS A 635 -9.71 25.36 -25.88
CA LYS A 635 -9.19 24.97 -27.20
C LYS A 635 -8.10 23.92 -27.02
N PHE A 636 -8.07 22.93 -27.92
CA PHE A 636 -7.05 21.88 -27.86
C PHE A 636 -5.64 22.51 -27.81
N PRO A 637 -4.81 22.16 -26.81
CA PRO A 637 -3.55 22.83 -26.56
C PRO A 637 -2.56 22.59 -27.70
N ARG A 638 -1.86 23.64 -28.13
CA ARG A 638 -0.75 23.51 -29.10
C ARG A 638 0.52 23.09 -28.37
N THR A 639 1.17 22.03 -28.83
CA THR A 639 2.47 21.58 -28.31
C THR A 639 3.59 22.20 -29.15
N PRO A 640 4.53 22.98 -28.57
CA PRO A 640 5.57 23.68 -29.33
C PRO A 640 6.69 22.74 -29.82
N HIS A 641 7.33 23.07 -30.94
CA HIS A 641 8.55 22.41 -31.40
C HIS A 641 9.74 22.79 -30.50
N ILE A 642 10.48 21.78 -30.02
CA ILE A 642 11.72 21.98 -29.26
C ILE A 642 12.89 22.22 -30.20
N ILE A 643 12.94 21.43 -31.28
CA ILE A 643 13.94 21.52 -32.35
C ILE A 643 13.17 21.49 -33.66
N ASN A 644 13.45 22.46 -34.53
CA ASN A 644 12.92 22.43 -35.90
C ASN A 644 13.88 21.66 -36.80
N LEU A 645 13.53 20.40 -37.10
CA LEU A 645 14.29 19.56 -38.02
C LEU A 645 13.95 19.83 -39.50
N GLY A 646 13.00 20.74 -39.80
CA GLY A 646 12.51 21.03 -41.16
C GLY A 646 11.01 20.78 -41.36
N ALA A 647 10.31 20.30 -40.33
CA ALA A 647 8.88 19.95 -40.40
C ALA A 647 7.93 20.99 -39.77
N ALA A 648 8.45 22.07 -39.18
CA ALA A 648 7.60 23.13 -38.62
C ALA A 648 7.00 24.00 -39.74
N THR A 649 5.71 24.28 -39.64
CA THR A 649 4.97 25.19 -40.53
C THR A 649 4.95 26.63 -39.98
N SER A 650 4.44 27.60 -40.76
CA SER A 650 4.30 28.99 -40.30
C SER A 650 3.36 29.17 -39.10
N ASP A 651 2.48 28.18 -38.84
CA ASP A 651 1.50 28.21 -37.76
C ASP A 651 1.99 27.52 -36.47
N ASP A 652 3.17 26.89 -36.50
CA ASP A 652 3.75 26.17 -35.37
C ASP A 652 4.45 27.10 -34.37
N VAL A 653 4.31 26.79 -33.09
CA VAL A 653 4.99 27.49 -31.99
C VAL A 653 6.30 26.78 -31.68
N SER A 654 7.37 27.51 -31.38
CA SER A 654 8.67 26.93 -31.00
C SER A 654 9.05 27.31 -29.57
N THR A 655 9.79 26.45 -28.89
CA THR A 655 10.30 26.64 -27.52
C THR A 655 11.70 26.08 -27.37
N THR A 656 12.44 26.50 -26.34
CA THR A 656 13.76 25.95 -26.00
C THR A 656 13.66 25.02 -24.80
N LEU A 657 14.56 24.03 -24.72
CA LEU A 657 14.68 23.19 -23.53
C LEU A 657 15.04 24.04 -22.30
N PRO A 658 14.47 23.76 -21.12
CA PRO A 658 14.87 24.42 -19.88
C PRO A 658 16.31 24.07 -19.49
N SER A 659 17.01 25.03 -18.87
CA SER A 659 18.41 24.90 -18.48
C SER A 659 18.65 23.99 -17.25
N SER A 660 17.62 23.79 -16.42
CA SER A 660 17.61 22.86 -15.30
C SER A 660 16.38 21.94 -15.36
N ILE A 661 16.56 20.68 -14.95
CA ILE A 661 15.48 19.70 -14.87
C ILE A 661 15.09 19.57 -13.40
N GLU A 662 14.01 20.23 -13.01
CA GLU A 662 13.35 19.95 -11.74
C GLU A 662 12.10 19.11 -12.01
N GLY A 663 12.26 17.78 -11.97
CA GLY A 663 11.20 16.82 -12.26
C GLY A 663 11.68 15.57 -13.00
N HIS A 664 10.75 14.85 -13.61
CA HIS A 664 10.98 13.65 -14.41
C HIS A 664 10.64 13.92 -15.87
N VAL A 665 11.46 13.40 -16.79
CA VAL A 665 11.29 13.59 -18.22
C VAL A 665 10.50 12.41 -18.77
N ILE A 666 9.54 12.65 -19.66
CA ILE A 666 8.77 11.61 -20.35
C ILE A 666 8.90 11.85 -21.85
N VAL A 667 9.24 10.80 -22.61
CA VAL A 667 9.33 10.84 -24.07
C VAL A 667 8.39 9.78 -24.65
N THR A 668 7.46 10.18 -25.50
CA THR A 668 6.44 9.29 -26.09
C THR A 668 6.43 9.44 -27.61
N GLU A 669 6.11 8.36 -28.33
CA GLU A 669 5.90 8.41 -29.77
C GLU A 669 4.75 9.38 -30.08
N LYS A 670 5.01 10.34 -30.97
CA LYS A 670 3.96 11.19 -31.52
C LYS A 670 3.18 10.37 -32.56
N VAL A 671 1.86 10.40 -32.44
CA VAL A 671 0.95 9.97 -33.51
C VAL A 671 0.10 11.14 -33.99
N ASP A 672 -0.57 10.92 -35.12
CA ASP A 672 -1.38 11.92 -35.81
C ASP A 672 -2.81 11.40 -36.05
N GLY A 673 -3.78 12.15 -35.54
CA GLY A 673 -5.20 11.83 -35.63
C GLY A 673 -6.05 13.08 -35.51
N ALA A 674 -7.34 12.88 -35.24
CA ALA A 674 -8.23 13.98 -34.93
C ALA A 674 -8.06 14.40 -33.46
N ASN A 675 -7.65 15.64 -33.22
CA ASN A 675 -7.43 16.16 -31.87
C ASN A 675 -8.74 16.14 -31.05
N MET A 676 -8.74 15.41 -29.94
CA MET A 676 -9.94 15.18 -29.14
C MET A 676 -9.77 15.50 -27.67
N GLY A 677 -10.85 15.98 -27.05
CA GLY A 677 -10.96 16.20 -25.61
C GLY A 677 -12.24 15.58 -25.06
N PHE A 678 -12.14 14.86 -23.95
CA PHE A 678 -13.27 14.30 -23.21
C PHE A 678 -13.43 15.01 -21.87
N SER A 679 -14.66 15.36 -21.50
CA SER A 679 -15.01 16.00 -20.23
C SER A 679 -16.41 15.57 -19.78
N LEU A 680 -16.84 15.90 -18.57
CA LEU A 680 -18.22 15.64 -18.15
C LEU A 680 -19.12 16.85 -18.36
N SER A 681 -20.42 16.60 -18.49
CA SER A 681 -21.48 17.62 -18.42
C SER A 681 -21.54 18.25 -17.02
N SER A 682 -22.26 19.37 -16.89
CA SER A 682 -22.37 20.12 -15.62
C SER A 682 -22.97 19.31 -14.46
N ASP A 683 -23.84 18.36 -14.78
CA ASP A 683 -24.47 17.42 -13.85
C ASP A 683 -23.70 16.10 -13.72
N GLY A 684 -22.60 15.93 -14.46
CA GLY A 684 -21.79 14.70 -14.47
C GLY A 684 -22.43 13.50 -15.19
N SER A 685 -23.62 13.66 -15.78
CA SER A 685 -24.38 12.53 -16.33
C SER A 685 -23.90 12.05 -17.71
N GLN A 686 -23.27 12.94 -18.48
CA GLN A 686 -22.84 12.68 -19.85
C GLN A 686 -21.36 12.97 -20.04
N ILE A 687 -20.73 12.19 -20.93
CA ILE A 687 -19.40 12.48 -21.44
C ILE A 687 -19.58 13.43 -22.63
N VAL A 688 -18.99 14.62 -22.52
CA VAL A 688 -19.02 15.66 -23.55
C VAL A 688 -17.70 15.64 -24.29
N ILE A 689 -17.78 15.63 -25.62
CA ILE A 689 -16.66 15.39 -26.50
C ILE A 689 -16.40 16.60 -27.39
N GLN A 690 -15.16 17.09 -27.39
CA GLN A 690 -14.71 18.21 -28.22
C GLN A 690 -13.68 17.79 -29.26
N ASN A 691 -13.77 18.37 -30.46
CA ASN A 691 -12.72 18.38 -31.46
C ASN A 691 -12.21 19.80 -31.62
N ARG A 692 -10.93 20.02 -31.30
CA ARG A 692 -10.25 21.33 -31.35
C ARG A 692 -10.96 22.45 -30.57
N SER A 693 -11.92 23.12 -31.19
CA SER A 693 -12.62 24.29 -30.67
C SER A 693 -14.15 24.20 -30.75
N HIS A 694 -14.71 23.02 -31.00
CA HIS A 694 -16.16 22.79 -31.02
C HIS A 694 -16.51 21.38 -30.49
N TYR A 695 -17.76 21.18 -30.07
CA TYR A 695 -18.26 19.87 -29.65
C TYR A 695 -18.65 19.00 -30.84
N VAL A 696 -18.42 17.69 -30.73
CA VAL A 696 -18.70 16.70 -31.78
C VAL A 696 -19.44 15.50 -31.23
N ASN A 697 -20.15 14.79 -32.12
CA ASN A 697 -20.87 13.56 -31.83
C ASN A 697 -20.80 12.61 -33.06
N PRO A 698 -21.35 11.38 -32.98
CA PRO A 698 -21.28 10.43 -34.09
C PRO A 698 -21.95 10.88 -35.39
N ALA A 699 -22.84 11.88 -35.34
CA ALA A 699 -23.48 12.47 -36.52
C ALA A 699 -22.70 13.67 -37.10
N SER A 700 -21.66 14.17 -36.42
CA SER A 700 -20.93 15.36 -36.86
C SER A 700 -20.09 15.14 -38.13
N HIS A 701 -19.47 13.97 -38.28
CA HIS A 701 -18.64 13.62 -39.44
C HIS A 701 -18.41 12.09 -39.50
N GLU A 702 -18.14 11.54 -40.70
CA GLU A 702 -17.93 10.09 -40.90
C GLU A 702 -16.82 9.50 -39.99
N GLN A 703 -15.72 10.23 -39.82
CA GLN A 703 -14.62 9.86 -38.91
C GLN A 703 -15.04 9.65 -37.44
N PHE A 704 -16.16 10.25 -36.99
CA PHE A 704 -16.67 10.14 -35.62
C PHE A 704 -17.79 9.09 -35.49
N LYS A 705 -18.17 8.39 -36.56
CA LYS A 705 -19.28 7.44 -36.56
C LYS A 705 -19.14 6.32 -35.53
N LYS A 706 -17.90 5.88 -35.24
CA LYS A 706 -17.59 4.84 -34.23
C LYS A 706 -17.40 5.38 -32.82
N LEU A 707 -17.45 6.70 -32.64
CA LEU A 707 -17.15 7.34 -31.36
C LEU A 707 -18.15 6.96 -30.26
N GLY A 708 -19.45 6.87 -30.58
CA GLY A 708 -20.49 6.51 -29.61
C GLY A 708 -20.24 5.15 -28.96
N ASN A 709 -20.13 4.10 -29.80
CA ASN A 709 -19.82 2.75 -29.31
C ASN A 709 -18.51 2.68 -28.53
N TRP A 710 -17.50 3.44 -28.97
CA TRP A 710 -16.21 3.49 -28.27
C TRP A 710 -16.34 4.16 -26.90
N THR A 711 -17.06 5.27 -26.81
CA THR A 711 -17.31 5.98 -25.54
C THR A 711 -18.13 5.14 -24.57
N ASP A 712 -19.12 4.38 -25.06
CA ASP A 712 -19.91 3.48 -24.21
C ASP A 712 -19.06 2.32 -23.65
N GLN A 713 -18.19 1.73 -24.49
CA GLN A 713 -17.26 0.67 -24.08
C GLN A 713 -16.25 1.14 -23.02
N HIS A 714 -15.84 2.42 -23.05
CA HIS A 714 -14.85 2.99 -22.13
C HIS A 714 -15.47 3.92 -21.09
N ARG A 715 -16.80 3.89 -20.94
CA ARG A 715 -17.54 4.86 -20.12
C ARG A 715 -17.06 4.85 -18.68
N GLU A 716 -16.87 3.67 -18.09
CA GLU A 716 -16.43 3.54 -16.70
C GLU A 716 -15.00 4.06 -16.49
N ASP A 717 -14.10 3.82 -17.45
CA ASP A 717 -12.72 4.29 -17.38
C ASP A 717 -12.65 5.81 -17.55
N LEU A 718 -13.42 6.38 -18.49
CA LEU A 718 -13.53 7.83 -18.68
C LEU A 718 -14.12 8.49 -17.44
N LEU A 719 -15.16 7.91 -16.84
CA LEU A 719 -15.72 8.41 -15.57
C LEU A 719 -14.68 8.34 -14.45
N ARG A 720 -13.88 7.27 -14.36
CA ARG A 720 -12.80 7.16 -13.37
C ARG A 720 -11.74 8.26 -13.51
N VAL A 721 -11.42 8.65 -14.75
CA VAL A 721 -10.43 9.70 -15.03
C VAL A 721 -11.02 11.09 -14.84
N LEU A 722 -12.26 11.33 -15.25
CA LEU A 722 -12.86 12.66 -15.31
C LEU A 722 -13.66 13.03 -14.05
N ASN A 723 -14.34 12.07 -13.41
CA ASN A 723 -15.18 12.30 -12.23
C ASN A 723 -14.35 12.29 -10.92
N ARG A 724 -13.27 13.08 -10.90
CA ARG A 724 -12.35 13.16 -9.76
C ARG A 724 -12.74 14.20 -8.72
N ASP A 725 -13.52 15.20 -9.11
CA ASP A 725 -13.99 16.25 -8.21
C ASP A 725 -15.53 16.24 -8.14
N PRO A 726 -16.13 15.76 -7.03
CA PRO A 726 -17.58 15.67 -6.90
C PRO A 726 -18.27 17.04 -6.85
N TYR A 727 -17.51 18.12 -6.67
CA TYR A 727 -18.05 19.49 -6.61
C TYR A 727 -17.92 20.24 -7.94
N PHE A 728 -17.06 19.77 -8.84
CA PHE A 728 -16.89 20.34 -10.17
C PHE A 728 -16.75 19.25 -11.25
N PRO A 729 -17.86 18.61 -11.69
CA PRO A 729 -17.81 17.52 -12.67
C PRO A 729 -17.09 17.87 -13.98
N GLN A 730 -17.19 19.13 -14.43
CA GLN A 730 -16.57 19.59 -15.68
C GLN A 730 -15.08 19.96 -15.54
N ARG A 731 -14.49 19.78 -14.34
CA ARG A 731 -13.13 20.26 -14.00
C ARG A 731 -12.06 19.71 -14.91
N TYR A 732 -12.14 18.42 -15.22
CA TYR A 732 -11.08 17.71 -15.92
C TYR A 732 -11.39 17.54 -17.41
N ILE A 733 -10.37 17.69 -18.25
CA ILE A 733 -10.43 17.40 -19.68
C ILE A 733 -9.31 16.43 -20.03
N LEU A 734 -9.65 15.26 -20.56
CA LEU A 734 -8.69 14.30 -21.09
C LEU A 734 -8.45 14.58 -22.57
N PHE A 735 -7.24 14.99 -22.93
CA PHE A 735 -6.82 15.28 -24.30
C PHE A 735 -6.07 14.11 -24.93
N GLY A 736 -6.32 13.87 -26.21
CA GLY A 736 -5.70 12.82 -27.00
C GLY A 736 -5.93 12.95 -28.49
N GLU A 737 -5.52 11.93 -29.24
CA GLU A 737 -5.75 11.79 -30.67
C GLU A 737 -6.75 10.66 -30.94
N TRP A 738 -7.73 10.94 -31.79
CA TRP A 738 -8.65 9.93 -32.33
C TRP A 738 -8.16 9.43 -33.66
N LEU A 739 -7.89 8.12 -33.70
CA LEU A 739 -7.10 7.45 -34.71
C LEU A 739 -7.94 6.51 -35.57
N TYR A 740 -9.26 6.69 -35.63
CA TYR A 740 -10.12 5.87 -36.48
C TYR A 740 -9.79 6.04 -37.97
N ALA A 741 -9.58 7.28 -38.40
CA ALA A 741 -9.24 7.60 -39.79
C ALA A 741 -7.73 7.79 -39.96
N THR A 742 -7.20 7.35 -41.09
CA THR A 742 -5.83 7.63 -41.51
C THR A 742 -5.68 9.11 -41.83
N HIS A 743 -4.81 9.81 -41.09
CA HIS A 743 -4.49 11.22 -41.32
C HIS A 743 -3.25 11.38 -42.19
N SER A 744 -2.08 11.14 -41.61
CA SER A 744 -0.79 11.20 -42.33
C SER A 744 -0.12 9.82 -42.45
N ILE A 745 -0.34 8.94 -41.47
CA ILE A 745 0.24 7.59 -41.41
C ILE A 745 -0.89 6.58 -41.27
N ALA A 746 -0.85 5.54 -42.11
CA ALA A 746 -1.74 4.39 -42.01
C ALA A 746 -1.26 3.48 -40.88
N TYR A 747 -1.79 3.70 -39.68
CA TYR A 747 -1.40 2.90 -38.52
C TYR A 747 -1.99 1.49 -38.63
N THR A 748 -1.13 0.49 -38.44
CA THR A 748 -1.47 -0.94 -38.60
C THR A 748 -1.49 -1.70 -37.28
N HIS A 749 -0.93 -1.14 -36.20
CA HIS A 749 -0.75 -1.79 -34.90
C HIS A 749 -1.21 -0.90 -33.75
N LEU A 750 -2.35 -0.22 -33.91
CA LEU A 750 -2.88 0.62 -32.83
C LEU A 750 -3.40 -0.25 -31.68
N PRO A 751 -3.09 0.09 -30.42
CA PRO A 751 -3.65 -0.60 -29.26
C PRO A 751 -5.14 -0.23 -29.07
N ASP A 752 -5.51 1.00 -29.43
CA ASP A 752 -6.88 1.49 -29.38
C ASP A 752 -7.12 2.63 -30.39
N ARG A 753 -8.39 2.98 -30.64
CA ARG A 753 -8.82 4.08 -31.52
C ARG A 753 -8.66 5.46 -30.89
N PHE A 754 -8.41 5.55 -29.59
CA PHE A 754 -8.07 6.79 -28.91
C PHE A 754 -6.80 6.62 -28.11
N MET A 755 -5.86 7.53 -28.28
CA MET A 755 -4.65 7.59 -27.46
C MET A 755 -4.65 8.89 -26.68
N ALA A 756 -4.71 8.79 -25.35
CA ALA A 756 -4.66 9.94 -24.45
C ALA A 756 -3.21 10.38 -24.21
N TYR A 757 -2.98 11.68 -24.11
CA TYR A 757 -1.66 12.21 -23.74
C TYR A 757 -1.72 13.10 -22.52
N ASP A 758 -2.75 13.92 -22.33
CA ASP A 758 -2.73 15.00 -21.34
C ASP A 758 -4.03 15.09 -20.57
N LEU A 759 -3.94 15.33 -19.25
CA LEU A 759 -5.09 15.62 -18.40
C LEU A 759 -5.02 17.08 -17.96
N TYR A 760 -6.03 17.86 -18.30
CA TYR A 760 -6.10 19.27 -17.96
C TYR A 760 -7.02 19.51 -16.76
N ASP A 761 -6.55 20.30 -15.79
CA ASP A 761 -7.33 20.76 -14.65
C ASP A 761 -7.75 22.22 -14.83
N ARG A 762 -9.05 22.47 -15.04
CA ARG A 762 -9.61 23.82 -15.20
C ARG A 762 -9.55 24.68 -13.94
N ASN A 763 -9.47 24.08 -12.76
CA ASN A 763 -9.42 24.84 -11.51
C ASN A 763 -8.05 25.50 -11.33
N THR A 764 -6.98 24.75 -11.60
CA THR A 764 -5.60 25.25 -11.45
C THR A 764 -5.01 25.81 -12.74
N ASP A 765 -5.70 25.65 -13.87
CA ASP A 765 -5.25 26.04 -15.21
C ASP A 765 -3.93 25.36 -15.61
N THR A 766 -3.78 24.08 -15.24
CA THR A 766 -2.53 23.31 -15.43
C THR A 766 -2.78 21.92 -15.99
N PHE A 767 -1.79 21.38 -16.69
CA PHE A 767 -1.74 19.96 -17.04
C PHE A 767 -1.22 19.13 -15.86
N MET A 768 -1.85 17.99 -15.63
CA MET A 768 -1.51 17.05 -14.56
C MET A 768 -0.65 15.90 -15.08
N ASP A 769 0.19 15.38 -14.18
CA ASP A 769 1.08 14.25 -14.44
C ASP A 769 0.28 12.96 -14.69
N LEU A 770 0.68 12.18 -15.70
CA LEU A 770 -0.06 10.98 -16.14
C LEU A 770 0.76 9.66 -16.11
N ILE A 771 2.02 9.66 -15.64
CA ILE A 771 2.94 8.53 -15.26
C ILE A 771 4.35 8.65 -15.93
N TYR A 772 5.36 8.28 -15.13
CA TYR A 772 6.84 8.42 -15.20
C TYR A 772 7.59 7.59 -16.26
N GLU A 773 8.68 8.13 -16.87
CA GLU A 773 9.99 7.44 -17.00
C GLU A 773 11.15 8.31 -17.55
N GLY A 774 12.14 8.61 -16.69
CA GLY A 774 13.48 9.11 -17.07
C GLY A 774 13.99 10.35 -16.29
N GLN A 775 15.29 10.43 -16.00
CA GLN A 775 15.92 11.58 -15.31
C GLN A 775 16.69 12.54 -16.24
N LYS A 776 16.86 12.19 -17.52
CA LYS A 776 17.71 12.96 -18.45
C LYS A 776 16.93 13.34 -19.70
N ILE A 777 16.94 14.63 -20.04
CA ILE A 777 16.43 15.11 -21.33
C ILE A 777 17.42 14.67 -22.42
N PRO A 778 16.97 14.02 -23.51
CA PRO A 778 17.82 13.71 -24.64
C PRO A 778 18.45 14.98 -25.24
N ASN A 779 19.71 14.91 -25.67
CA ASN A 779 20.34 16.00 -26.43
C ASN A 779 19.85 16.02 -27.88
N GLU A 780 20.17 17.07 -28.64
CA GLU A 780 19.71 17.22 -30.03
C GLU A 780 20.09 16.03 -30.92
N SER A 781 21.30 15.48 -30.78
CA SER A 781 21.74 14.30 -31.55
C SER A 781 20.93 13.06 -31.20
N GLU A 782 20.60 12.87 -29.93
CA GLU A 782 19.74 11.77 -29.46
C GLU A 782 18.30 11.92 -29.99
N PHE A 783 17.73 13.13 -29.98
CA PHE A 783 16.41 13.37 -30.58
C PHE A 783 16.39 13.10 -32.10
N ARG A 784 17.45 13.48 -32.81
CA ARG A 784 17.61 13.18 -34.23
C ARG A 784 17.67 11.67 -34.49
N LEU A 785 18.32 10.90 -33.62
CA LEU A 785 18.35 9.44 -33.74
C LEU A 785 17.00 8.82 -33.40
N MET A 786 16.33 9.30 -32.34
CA MET A 786 15.03 8.80 -31.91
C MET A 786 14.01 8.88 -33.03
N VAL A 787 13.83 10.03 -33.69
CA VAL A 787 12.82 10.15 -34.76
C VAL A 787 13.13 9.33 -36.03
N GLN A 788 14.30 8.68 -36.09
CA GLN A 788 14.67 7.77 -37.19
C GLN A 788 14.38 6.29 -36.86
N THR A 789 13.98 5.96 -35.64
CA THR A 789 13.69 4.58 -35.25
C THR A 789 12.33 4.09 -35.77
N GLN A 790 12.13 2.78 -35.73
CA GLN A 790 10.89 2.12 -36.13
C GLN A 790 9.75 2.47 -35.16
N SER A 791 8.58 2.81 -35.73
CA SER A 791 7.35 3.03 -34.97
C SER A 791 6.82 1.74 -34.36
N LYS A 792 6.21 1.87 -33.17
CA LYS A 792 5.46 0.77 -32.54
C LYS A 792 4.09 0.57 -33.17
N PHE A 793 3.51 1.61 -33.78
CA PHE A 793 2.12 1.62 -34.22
C PHE A 793 1.95 1.39 -35.72
N TRP A 794 3.03 1.34 -36.50
CA TRP A 794 2.98 1.02 -37.92
C TRP A 794 4.31 0.51 -38.49
N ASN A 795 4.27 -0.02 -39.71
CA ASN A 795 5.42 -0.56 -40.42
C ASN A 795 6.28 0.53 -41.11
N GLY A 796 6.74 1.53 -40.33
CA GLY A 796 7.72 2.50 -40.80
C GLY A 796 8.32 3.35 -39.66
N ARG A 797 9.05 4.41 -40.01
CA ARG A 797 9.72 5.28 -39.03
C ARG A 797 8.72 6.08 -38.18
N LEU A 798 9.12 6.43 -36.96
CA LEU A 798 8.39 7.37 -36.10
C LEU A 798 8.10 8.68 -36.84
N GLU A 799 6.92 9.26 -36.61
CA GLU A 799 6.63 10.64 -37.05
C GLU A 799 7.48 11.63 -36.25
N GLY A 800 7.52 11.41 -34.95
CA GLY A 800 8.15 12.31 -34.00
C GLY A 800 7.99 11.79 -32.58
N VAL A 801 8.39 12.61 -31.62
CA VAL A 801 8.24 12.33 -30.21
C VAL A 801 7.67 13.54 -29.48
N TYR A 802 6.81 13.29 -28.49
CA TYR A 802 6.43 14.26 -27.48
C TYR A 802 7.38 14.15 -26.30
N VAL A 803 7.77 15.30 -25.75
CA VAL A 803 8.63 15.42 -24.57
C VAL A 803 7.88 16.20 -23.50
N LYS A 804 7.88 15.69 -22.28
CA LYS A 804 7.31 16.36 -21.11
C LYS A 804 8.27 16.35 -19.94
N ILE A 805 8.15 17.37 -19.09
CA ILE A 805 8.79 17.38 -17.77
C ILE A 805 7.67 17.50 -16.74
N GLU A 806 7.59 16.53 -15.85
CA GLU A 806 6.55 16.36 -14.83
C GLU A 806 7.18 16.50 -13.44
N GLY A 807 6.51 17.18 -12.51
CA GLY A 807 7.02 17.38 -11.17
C GLY A 807 5.97 18.00 -10.24
N GLU A 808 5.90 17.49 -9.00
CA GLU A 808 4.93 17.91 -8.00
C GLU A 808 3.46 17.72 -8.45
N GLY A 809 3.18 16.72 -9.29
CA GLY A 809 1.85 16.40 -9.79
C GLY A 809 1.38 17.29 -10.95
N LYS A 810 2.30 18.05 -11.58
CA LYS A 810 2.01 18.97 -12.68
C LYS A 810 3.04 18.88 -13.80
N VAL A 811 2.56 19.04 -15.03
CA VAL A 811 3.42 19.14 -16.22
C VAL A 811 4.04 20.54 -16.27
N ARG A 812 5.35 20.63 -16.03
CA ARG A 812 6.14 21.87 -16.02
C ARG A 812 6.59 22.29 -17.42
N PHE A 813 6.79 21.33 -18.32
CA PHE A 813 7.22 21.60 -19.70
C PHE A 813 6.60 20.59 -20.68
N ARG A 814 6.26 21.05 -21.88
CA ARG A 814 5.78 20.22 -23.00
C ARG A 814 6.41 20.69 -24.30
N GLY A 815 6.83 19.76 -25.13
CA GLY A 815 7.27 20.05 -26.49
C GLY A 815 7.25 18.82 -27.38
N LYS A 816 7.52 19.02 -28.67
CA LYS A 816 7.58 17.96 -29.68
C LYS A 816 8.85 18.09 -30.53
N VAL A 817 9.33 16.97 -31.05
CA VAL A 817 10.32 16.90 -32.11
C VAL A 817 9.72 16.04 -33.23
N VAL A 818 9.75 16.53 -34.46
CA VAL A 818 9.13 15.88 -35.62
C VAL A 818 10.21 15.70 -36.68
N ARG A 819 10.26 14.54 -37.33
CA ARG A 819 11.28 14.25 -38.37
C ARG A 819 11.19 15.22 -39.53
N SER A 820 12.33 15.53 -40.14
CA SER A 820 12.49 16.57 -41.16
C SER A 820 11.69 16.37 -42.45
N ASP A 821 11.47 15.11 -42.84
CA ASP A 821 10.77 14.70 -44.07
C ASP A 821 9.29 14.40 -43.84
N PHE A 822 8.78 14.61 -42.61
CA PHE A 822 7.36 14.53 -42.34
C PHE A 822 6.69 15.84 -42.78
N ILE A 823 5.91 15.76 -43.85
CA ILE A 823 5.11 16.88 -44.33
C ILE A 823 3.74 16.78 -43.68
N ALA A 824 3.48 17.67 -42.72
CA ALA A 824 2.13 17.90 -42.24
C ALA A 824 1.30 18.52 -43.37
N GLY A 825 0.42 17.74 -44.00
CA GLY A 825 -0.76 18.29 -44.68
C GLY A 825 -0.83 18.28 -46.22
N ASN A 826 -0.06 17.50 -46.98
CA ASN A 826 -0.22 17.53 -48.45
C ASN A 826 -1.31 16.62 -49.04
N GLU A 827 -1.78 15.61 -48.33
CA GLU A 827 -2.95 14.80 -48.73
C GLU A 827 -3.84 14.50 -47.52
N HIS A 828 -4.45 15.54 -46.96
CA HIS A 828 -5.51 15.34 -45.98
C HIS A 828 -6.60 14.47 -46.65
N TRP A 829 -7.00 13.37 -46.00
CA TRP A 829 -8.03 12.42 -46.50
C TRP A 829 -9.32 13.10 -46.97
N THR A 830 -9.56 14.37 -46.63
CA THR A 830 -10.65 15.20 -47.16
C THR A 830 -10.66 15.34 -48.68
N LYS A 831 -9.58 14.97 -49.38
CA LYS A 831 -9.52 14.90 -50.85
C LYS A 831 -9.78 13.50 -51.43
N GLY A 832 -9.99 12.46 -50.61
CA GLY A 832 -10.26 11.07 -51.01
C GLY A 832 -11.27 10.34 -50.11
N PRO A 833 -11.57 9.04 -50.32
CA PRO A 833 -12.42 8.27 -49.41
C PRO A 833 -11.71 8.02 -48.06
N LEU A 834 -12.47 8.04 -46.96
CA LEU A 834 -11.95 7.81 -45.62
C LEU A 834 -11.32 6.42 -45.51
N GLN A 835 -10.03 6.35 -45.17
CA GLN A 835 -9.32 5.11 -44.86
C GLN A 835 -9.27 4.89 -43.35
N VAL A 836 -9.46 3.65 -42.92
CA VAL A 836 -9.57 3.27 -41.49
C VAL A 836 -8.25 2.66 -41.03
N ASN A 837 -7.71 3.13 -39.90
CA ASN A 837 -6.53 2.50 -39.29
C ASN A 837 -6.88 1.15 -38.65
N HIS A 838 -5.89 0.26 -38.54
CA HIS A 838 -6.08 -1.08 -38.01
C HIS A 838 -5.62 -1.20 -36.54
N LEU A 839 -6.39 -1.97 -35.77
CA LEU A 839 -6.03 -2.38 -34.41
C LEU A 839 -5.26 -3.70 -34.47
N THR A 840 -4.35 -3.91 -33.54
CA THR A 840 -3.58 -5.16 -33.43
C THR A 840 -4.49 -6.33 -33.01
N SER A 841 -4.43 -7.47 -33.72
CA SER A 841 -5.22 -8.68 -33.41
C SER A 841 -4.81 -9.37 -32.10
N ASP A 842 -3.57 -9.16 -31.67
CA ASP A 842 -2.91 -9.85 -30.56
C ASP A 842 -2.93 -9.04 -29.25
N TYR A 843 -3.64 -7.91 -29.24
CA TYR A 843 -3.71 -7.04 -28.09
C TYR A 843 -4.84 -7.46 -27.16
N ILE A 844 -4.50 -8.31 -26.18
CA ILE A 844 -5.37 -8.65 -25.06
C ILE A 844 -5.51 -7.40 -24.19
N LYS A 845 -6.72 -6.83 -24.13
CA LYS A 845 -7.05 -5.68 -23.26
C LYS A 845 -6.52 -5.93 -21.82
N PRO A 846 -5.69 -5.04 -21.26
CA PRO A 846 -5.44 -5.05 -19.83
C PRO A 846 -6.71 -4.59 -19.10
N GLU A 847 -7.44 -5.51 -18.48
CA GLU A 847 -8.61 -5.17 -17.65
C GLU A 847 -8.17 -4.54 -16.31
N VAL A 848 -8.40 -3.22 -16.23
CA VAL A 848 -8.60 -2.39 -15.03
C VAL A 848 -7.37 -2.18 -14.13
N GLY A 849 -6.37 -1.54 -14.72
CA GLY A 849 -5.75 -0.33 -14.20
C GLY A 849 -5.60 0.60 -15.40
N VAL A 850 -5.66 1.92 -15.26
CA VAL A 850 -5.33 2.81 -16.39
C VAL A 850 -3.86 2.57 -16.72
N VAL A 851 -3.59 1.66 -17.65
CA VAL A 851 -2.31 1.46 -18.32
C VAL A 851 -2.59 1.81 -19.78
N LEU A 852 -2.46 3.10 -20.08
CA LEU A 852 -2.01 3.51 -21.40
C LEU A 852 -0.58 2.96 -21.49
N GLU A 853 -0.31 2.06 -22.43
CA GLU A 853 1.01 1.42 -22.56
C GLU A 853 2.13 2.46 -22.76
N PHE A 854 3.06 2.54 -21.81
CA PHE A 854 4.35 3.21 -21.98
C PHE A 854 5.45 2.19 -21.65
N GLY A 855 6.35 1.96 -22.61
CA GLY A 855 7.31 0.85 -22.60
C GLY A 855 8.40 0.99 -21.54
N SER A 856 8.70 -0.11 -20.85
CA SER A 856 9.66 -0.21 -19.75
C SER A 856 11.13 -0.14 -20.18
N LEU A 857 11.97 0.55 -19.41
CA LEU A 857 13.40 0.22 -19.26
C LEU A 857 13.92 0.54 -17.83
N HIS A 858 14.76 -0.37 -17.31
CA HIS A 858 15.17 -0.55 -15.91
C HIS A 858 15.61 0.71 -15.11
N LYS A 859 15.25 0.73 -13.82
CA LYS A 859 15.69 1.71 -12.81
C LYS A 859 16.84 1.15 -11.95
N THR A 860 17.96 1.87 -11.91
CA THR A 860 19.04 1.69 -10.94
C THR A 860 18.78 2.58 -9.71
N THR A 861 18.86 2.02 -8.50
CA THR A 861 18.62 2.69 -7.21
C THR A 861 19.79 3.59 -6.76
N MET A 862 19.50 4.77 -6.19
CA MET A 862 20.45 5.58 -5.39
C MET A 862 20.09 5.49 -3.89
N SER A 863 21.08 5.32 -3.00
CA SER A 863 20.93 5.17 -1.54
C SER A 863 20.90 6.51 -0.78
N SER A 864 20.02 6.67 0.22
CA SER A 864 20.05 7.78 1.19
C SER A 864 21.04 7.50 2.35
N SER A 865 21.74 8.53 2.87
CA SER A 865 22.74 8.39 3.96
C SER A 865 22.33 9.11 5.25
N TYR A 866 22.28 8.41 6.39
CA TYR A 866 22.00 8.97 7.73
C TYR A 866 23.19 9.79 8.27
N LYS A 867 22.93 10.92 8.94
CA LYS A 867 23.98 11.84 9.44
C LYS A 867 24.39 11.58 10.89
N LEU A 868 23.47 11.12 11.74
CA LEU A 868 23.69 10.83 13.17
C LEU A 868 23.46 9.34 13.45
N PHE A 869 24.43 8.70 14.08
CA PHE A 869 24.39 7.29 14.48
C PHE A 869 24.45 7.16 16.01
N CYS A 870 23.41 6.60 16.61
CA CYS A 870 23.28 6.46 18.06
C CYS A 870 23.39 5.00 18.50
N VAL A 871 24.03 4.74 19.64
CA VAL A 871 24.13 3.41 20.26
C VAL A 871 23.72 3.47 21.72
N GLY A 872 22.96 2.48 22.19
CA GLY A 872 22.67 2.33 23.61
C GLY A 872 21.83 1.10 23.94
N ASN A 873 21.22 1.13 25.12
CA ASN A 873 20.34 0.08 25.62
C ASN A 873 18.87 0.38 25.27
N PRO A 874 18.23 -0.38 24.37
CA PRO A 874 16.81 -0.23 24.08
C PRO A 874 15.98 -0.84 25.22
N LEU A 875 15.27 0.01 25.97
CA LEU A 875 14.53 -0.39 27.17
C LEU A 875 13.09 0.12 27.10
N LEU A 876 12.13 -0.69 27.54
CA LEU A 876 10.74 -0.26 27.71
C LEU A 876 10.43 0.01 29.19
N ASP A 877 9.95 1.22 29.50
CA ASP A 877 9.51 1.59 30.84
C ASP A 877 8.11 1.02 31.10
N ILE A 878 7.98 0.28 32.19
CA ILE A 878 6.73 -0.32 32.67
C ILE A 878 6.34 0.43 33.94
N GLN A 879 5.48 1.44 33.78
CA GLN A 879 5.13 2.35 34.86
C GLN A 879 3.89 1.87 35.62
N VAL A 880 3.96 1.97 36.94
CA VAL A 880 2.85 1.70 37.86
C VAL A 880 2.73 2.84 38.87
N VAL A 881 1.49 3.29 39.11
CA VAL A 881 1.17 4.31 40.13
C VAL A 881 0.65 3.66 41.41
N LYS A 882 0.88 4.29 42.57
CA LYS A 882 0.51 3.77 43.90
C LYS A 882 1.24 2.45 44.22
N GLY A 883 2.55 2.47 44.02
CA GLY A 883 3.41 1.29 44.12
C GLY A 883 4.05 1.07 45.51
N GLU A 884 3.52 1.64 46.58
CA GLU A 884 4.13 1.60 47.93
C GLU A 884 4.35 0.17 48.43
N GLU A 885 3.43 -0.76 48.08
CA GLU A 885 3.57 -2.18 48.41
C GLU A 885 4.70 -2.86 47.63
N LEU A 886 4.91 -2.47 46.37
CA LEU A 886 6.00 -3.00 45.54
C LEU A 886 7.36 -2.54 46.08
N LEU A 887 7.48 -1.29 46.53
CA LEU A 887 8.72 -0.79 47.14
C LEU A 887 9.11 -1.62 48.37
N LYS A 888 8.14 -1.88 49.27
CA LYS A 888 8.38 -2.72 50.46
C LYS A 888 8.71 -4.16 50.09
N LYS A 889 7.99 -4.75 49.14
CA LYS A 889 8.14 -6.16 48.75
C LYS A 889 9.49 -6.45 48.12
N TYR A 890 9.99 -5.54 47.30
CA TYR A 890 11.24 -5.72 46.55
C TYR A 890 12.43 -4.99 47.17
N ASP A 891 12.31 -4.46 48.39
CA ASP A 891 13.39 -3.77 49.10
C ASP A 891 13.96 -2.57 48.30
N LEU A 892 13.05 -1.76 47.75
CA LEU A 892 13.36 -0.62 46.90
C LEU A 892 13.13 0.69 47.65
N LYS A 893 14.02 1.66 47.42
CA LYS A 893 13.87 3.02 47.96
C LYS A 893 13.02 3.87 47.00
N ALA A 894 12.22 4.76 47.57
CA ALA A 894 11.58 5.82 46.79
C ALA A 894 12.66 6.78 46.24
N ASN A 895 12.44 7.30 45.02
CA ASN A 895 13.34 8.22 44.33
C ASN A 895 14.77 7.68 44.14
N ASP A 896 14.90 6.46 43.62
CA ASP A 896 16.16 5.74 43.44
C ASP A 896 16.22 5.04 42.07
N ALA A 897 17.41 4.70 41.59
CA ALA A 897 17.61 3.99 40.33
C ALA A 897 18.65 2.88 40.47
N ILE A 898 18.24 1.63 40.21
CA ILE A 898 19.09 0.44 40.38
C ILE A 898 19.03 -0.48 39.17
N LEU A 899 20.05 -1.33 39.03
CA LEU A 899 19.98 -2.51 38.18
C LEU A 899 19.30 -3.65 38.94
N ALA A 900 18.47 -4.41 38.24
CA ALA A 900 17.71 -5.52 38.81
C ALA A 900 18.62 -6.69 39.19
N GLU A 901 18.52 -7.15 40.43
CA GLU A 901 19.11 -8.39 40.91
C GLU A 901 18.12 -9.55 40.73
N GLU A 902 18.55 -10.77 41.01
CA GLU A 902 17.69 -11.96 40.90
C GLU A 902 16.38 -11.82 41.71
N LYS A 903 16.46 -11.22 42.92
CA LYS A 903 15.28 -10.92 43.76
C LYS A 903 14.28 -9.95 43.11
N HIS A 904 14.71 -9.11 42.16
CA HIS A 904 13.87 -8.15 41.47
C HIS A 904 13.24 -8.70 40.19
N LEU A 905 13.72 -9.82 39.62
CA LEU A 905 13.21 -10.34 38.33
C LEU A 905 11.70 -10.67 38.31
N PRO A 906 11.08 -11.18 39.39
CA PRO A 906 9.63 -11.40 39.41
C PRO A 906 8.79 -10.12 39.29
N LEU A 907 9.37 -8.94 39.58
CA LEU A 907 8.69 -7.65 39.58
C LEU A 907 7.99 -7.36 38.24
N TYR A 908 8.66 -7.64 37.13
CA TYR A 908 8.16 -7.28 35.80
C TYR A 908 6.90 -8.06 35.42
N ASP A 909 6.88 -9.37 35.69
CA ASP A 909 5.71 -10.20 35.41
C ASP A 909 4.57 -9.88 36.39
N GLU A 910 4.89 -9.54 37.66
CA GLU A 910 3.90 -9.14 38.67
C GLU A 910 3.22 -7.81 38.36
N ILE A 911 3.99 -6.78 37.98
CA ILE A 911 3.45 -5.48 37.59
C ILE A 911 2.48 -5.64 36.41
N VAL A 912 2.87 -6.39 35.38
CA VAL A 912 2.04 -6.59 34.18
C VAL A 912 0.77 -7.39 34.48
N LYS A 913 0.84 -8.36 35.41
CA LYS A 913 -0.31 -9.22 35.74
C LYS A 913 -1.31 -8.56 36.68
N ASN A 914 -0.84 -7.83 37.68
CA ASN A 914 -1.66 -7.42 38.82
C ASN A 914 -1.97 -5.93 38.85
N TYR A 915 -1.26 -5.10 38.07
CA TYR A 915 -1.41 -3.65 38.09
C TYR A 915 -1.82 -3.10 36.72
N LYS A 916 -2.45 -1.92 36.74
CA LYS A 916 -2.67 -1.16 35.51
C LYS A 916 -1.35 -0.49 35.13
N VAL A 917 -0.76 -0.94 34.03
CA VAL A 917 0.53 -0.48 33.55
C VAL A 917 0.41 0.59 32.47
N THR A 918 1.34 1.55 32.49
CA THR A 918 1.59 2.46 31.38
C THR A 918 2.94 2.10 30.78
N TYR A 919 2.96 1.73 29.50
CA TYR A 919 4.21 1.48 28.78
C TYR A 919 4.70 2.76 28.14
N VAL A 920 5.97 3.08 28.35
CA VAL A 920 6.64 4.21 27.71
C VAL A 920 7.94 3.72 27.11
N ALA A 921 8.19 4.01 25.84
CA ALA A 921 9.47 3.71 25.22
C ALA A 921 10.58 4.52 25.91
N GLY A 922 11.65 3.85 26.34
CA GLY A 922 12.77 4.40 27.07
C GLY A 922 14.12 4.07 26.44
N GLY A 923 15.15 4.01 27.28
CA GLY A 923 16.56 3.87 26.87
C GLY A 923 17.19 5.23 26.54
N ALA A 924 18.20 5.66 27.29
CA ALA A 924 18.68 7.05 27.28
C ALA A 924 19.17 7.53 25.90
N SER A 925 19.94 6.70 25.21
CA SER A 925 20.42 6.96 23.84
C SER A 925 19.31 6.87 22.80
N GLN A 926 18.31 6.02 23.03
CA GLN A 926 17.16 5.92 22.14
C GLN A 926 16.22 7.13 22.32
N ASN A 927 16.03 7.59 23.55
CA ASN A 927 15.35 8.85 23.88
C ASN A 927 16.05 10.04 23.22
N THR A 928 17.38 10.12 23.36
CA THR A 928 18.20 11.14 22.72
C THR A 928 18.07 11.10 21.19
N ALA A 929 18.12 9.91 20.58
CA ALA A 929 17.98 9.73 19.14
C ALA A 929 16.59 10.14 18.63
N ARG A 930 15.52 9.82 19.37
CA ARG A 930 14.16 10.29 19.07
C ARG A 930 14.06 11.81 19.19
N GLY A 931 14.67 12.40 20.21
CA GLY A 931 14.74 13.86 20.36
C GLY A 931 15.48 14.54 19.20
N ALA A 932 16.60 13.97 18.74
CA ALA A 932 17.32 14.47 17.57
C ALA A 932 16.50 14.31 16.28
N ALA A 933 15.80 13.20 16.09
CA ALA A 933 14.87 13.00 14.97
C ALA A 933 13.69 13.99 15.01
N TYR A 934 13.22 14.33 16.21
CA TYR A 934 12.25 15.41 16.44
C TYR A 934 12.81 16.81 16.12
N VAL A 935 14.11 16.99 15.91
CA VAL A 935 14.64 18.27 15.42
C VAL A 935 14.97 18.21 13.93
N LEU A 936 15.49 17.07 13.48
CA LEU A 936 16.03 16.89 12.13
C LEU A 936 14.95 16.52 11.08
N PRO A 937 15.28 16.66 9.77
CA PRO A 937 14.48 16.07 8.70
C PRO A 937 14.40 14.54 8.81
N PRO A 938 13.37 13.90 8.22
CA PRO A 938 13.27 12.44 8.15
C PRO A 938 14.54 11.78 7.59
N GLN A 939 14.83 10.54 8.01
CA GLN A 939 16.01 9.78 7.59
C GLN A 939 17.37 10.42 7.94
N SER A 940 17.42 11.28 8.98
CA SER A 940 18.68 11.90 9.42
C SER A 940 19.38 11.15 10.55
N VAL A 941 18.63 10.38 11.35
CA VAL A 941 19.10 9.71 12.57
C VAL A 941 18.83 8.21 12.48
N VAL A 942 19.84 7.41 12.82
CA VAL A 942 19.72 5.97 12.98
C VAL A 942 20.22 5.52 14.35
N TYR A 943 19.54 4.56 14.96
CA TYR A 943 19.87 4.00 16.26
C TYR A 943 20.13 2.49 16.16
N THR A 944 21.11 1.99 16.90
CA THR A 944 21.33 0.55 17.11
C THR A 944 21.46 0.20 18.59
N GLY A 945 21.07 -1.04 18.90
CA GLY A 945 21.01 -1.62 20.24
C GLY A 945 20.54 -3.07 20.13
N CYS A 946 20.49 -3.81 21.24
CA CYS A 946 20.12 -5.22 21.24
C CYS A 946 18.75 -5.45 21.90
N VAL A 947 17.83 -6.11 21.21
CA VAL A 947 16.47 -6.43 21.67
C VAL A 947 16.18 -7.93 21.59
N GLY A 948 15.13 -8.36 22.30
CA GLY A 948 14.54 -9.68 22.14
C GLY A 948 13.63 -9.78 20.92
N ASP A 949 13.08 -10.95 20.67
CA ASP A 949 12.03 -11.19 19.66
C ASP A 949 10.62 -11.17 20.30
N ASP A 950 10.32 -10.10 21.04
CA ASP A 950 9.10 -9.96 21.83
C ASP A 950 8.29 -8.67 21.57
N ASP A 951 7.12 -8.56 22.21
CA ASP A 951 6.20 -7.44 22.04
C ASP A 951 6.78 -6.10 22.54
N LEU A 952 7.75 -6.12 23.46
CA LEU A 952 8.39 -4.89 23.95
C LEU A 952 9.30 -4.31 22.85
N ALA A 953 10.02 -5.16 22.10
CA ALA A 953 10.80 -4.71 20.94
C ALA A 953 9.90 -4.04 19.88
N GLU A 954 8.71 -4.59 19.64
CA GLU A 954 7.75 -4.00 18.68
C GLU A 954 7.21 -2.65 19.17
N GLN A 955 6.98 -2.47 20.48
CA GLN A 955 6.59 -1.17 21.04
C GLN A 955 7.71 -0.11 20.89
N LEU A 956 8.97 -0.50 21.09
CA LEU A 956 10.11 0.37 20.86
C LEU A 956 10.22 0.81 19.39
N LYS A 957 10.04 -0.12 18.45
CA LYS A 957 10.03 0.20 17.01
C LYS A 957 8.92 1.19 16.64
N ALA A 958 7.70 0.97 17.16
CA ALA A 958 6.57 1.86 16.91
C ALA A 958 6.79 3.27 17.48
N ALA A 959 7.41 3.38 18.66
CA ALA A 959 7.75 4.66 19.24
C ALA A 959 8.85 5.40 18.47
N ASN A 960 9.82 4.69 17.90
CA ASN A 960 10.85 5.29 17.04
C ASN A 960 10.26 5.80 15.73
N GLU A 961 9.41 5.00 15.09
CA GLU A 961 8.73 5.36 13.84
C GLU A 961 7.88 6.62 14.00
N ARG A 962 7.15 6.74 15.12
CA ARG A 962 6.38 7.95 15.47
C ARG A 962 7.23 9.23 15.46
N GLU A 963 8.47 9.14 15.97
CA GLU A 963 9.38 10.29 16.08
C GLU A 963 10.31 10.43 14.86
N GLY A 964 10.15 9.61 13.83
CA GLY A 964 10.97 9.62 12.61
C GLY A 964 12.39 9.07 12.79
N LEU A 965 12.64 8.31 13.87
CA LEU A 965 13.91 7.63 14.13
C LEU A 965 13.95 6.30 13.37
N SER A 966 15.02 6.07 12.60
CA SER A 966 15.31 4.76 12.02
C SER A 966 16.08 3.90 13.03
N GLN A 967 15.83 2.59 13.04
CA GLN A 967 16.52 1.65 13.92
C GLN A 967 17.04 0.43 13.16
N VAL A 968 18.22 -0.04 13.55
CA VAL A 968 18.78 -1.32 13.12
C VAL A 968 19.21 -2.07 14.39
N TYR A 969 18.30 -2.87 14.94
CA TYR A 969 18.57 -3.61 16.17
C TYR A 969 19.29 -4.94 15.90
N GLN A 970 20.17 -5.32 16.82
CA GLN A 970 20.53 -6.72 16.98
C GLN A 970 19.36 -7.44 17.66
N VAL A 971 18.85 -8.51 17.06
CA VAL A 971 17.76 -9.31 17.64
C VAL A 971 18.32 -10.61 18.19
N LYS A 972 18.21 -10.83 19.49
CA LYS A 972 18.56 -12.10 20.16
C LYS A 972 17.32 -12.96 20.34
N LYS A 973 17.17 -13.95 19.46
CA LYS A 973 16.03 -14.89 19.47
C LYS A 973 15.93 -15.63 20.80
N GLY A 974 14.73 -15.70 21.37
CA GLY A 974 14.45 -16.37 22.64
C GLY A 974 14.76 -15.55 23.89
N GLU A 975 15.33 -14.37 23.74
CA GLU A 975 15.61 -13.44 24.84
C GLU A 975 14.48 -12.42 25.00
N LYS A 976 14.26 -11.94 26.22
CA LYS A 976 13.33 -10.83 26.47
C LYS A 976 14.05 -9.49 26.23
N THR A 977 13.37 -8.52 25.64
CA THR A 977 13.83 -7.13 25.54
C THR A 977 13.97 -6.53 26.94
N GLY A 978 14.97 -5.65 27.10
CA GLY A 978 15.22 -4.95 28.35
C GLY A 978 14.05 -4.07 28.77
N ALA A 979 13.88 -3.91 30.08
CA ALA A 979 12.75 -3.20 30.67
C ALA A 979 13.18 -2.41 31.90
N CYS A 980 12.49 -1.31 32.19
CA CYS A 980 12.62 -0.56 33.42
C CYS A 980 11.28 -0.58 34.18
N GLY A 981 11.23 -1.19 35.36
CA GLY A 981 10.09 -1.08 36.25
C GLY A 981 10.09 0.30 36.90
N VAL A 982 9.10 1.14 36.59
CA VAL A 982 9.00 2.50 37.14
C VAL A 982 7.87 2.54 38.16
N ILE A 983 8.26 2.49 39.43
CA ILE A 983 7.32 2.44 40.55
C ILE A 983 7.12 3.87 41.07
N ILE A 984 5.91 4.40 40.88
CA ILE A 984 5.56 5.78 41.22
C ILE A 984 4.79 5.82 42.54
N THR A 985 5.34 6.54 43.52
CA THR A 985 4.75 6.77 44.85
C THR A 985 4.74 8.26 45.16
N GLY A 986 3.56 8.89 45.11
CA GLY A 986 3.46 10.35 45.18
C GLY A 986 4.14 11.03 43.99
N HIS A 987 5.17 11.83 44.25
CA HIS A 987 6.01 12.46 43.23
C HIS A 987 7.31 11.69 42.93
N ASP A 988 7.64 10.68 43.74
CA ASP A 988 8.89 9.94 43.67
C ASP A 988 8.80 8.78 42.68
N ARG A 989 9.93 8.46 42.03
CA ARG A 989 10.07 7.35 41.09
C ARG A 989 11.20 6.42 41.51
N SER A 990 10.89 5.14 41.68
CA SER A 990 11.91 4.10 41.83
C SER A 990 12.07 3.35 40.52
N LEU A 991 13.25 3.45 39.91
CA LEU A 991 13.61 2.88 38.60
C LEU A 991 14.38 1.57 38.81
N VAL A 992 13.79 0.45 38.44
CA VAL A 992 14.43 -0.88 38.54
C VAL A 992 14.67 -1.40 37.14
N THR A 993 15.92 -1.39 36.68
CA THR A 993 16.26 -1.68 35.28
C THR A 993 16.81 -3.09 35.10
N THR A 994 16.24 -3.86 34.18
CA THR A 994 16.80 -5.14 33.72
C THR A 994 17.20 -5.02 32.25
N LEU A 995 18.49 -5.20 31.97
CA LEU A 995 19.02 -5.01 30.61
C LEU A 995 18.61 -6.16 29.67
N ARG A 996 18.57 -7.41 30.16
CA ARG A 996 18.19 -8.60 29.39
C ARG A 996 18.90 -8.62 28.03
N ALA A 997 18.18 -8.72 26.91
CA ALA A 997 18.79 -8.71 25.58
C ALA A 997 19.75 -7.54 25.33
N ALA A 998 19.54 -6.36 25.94
CA ALA A 998 20.42 -5.19 25.75
C ALA A 998 21.87 -5.47 26.20
N GLU A 999 22.08 -6.26 27.27
CA GLU A 999 23.41 -6.63 27.76
C GLU A 999 24.14 -7.64 26.85
N LYS A 1000 23.40 -8.26 25.92
CA LYS A 1000 23.89 -9.26 24.97
C LYS A 1000 24.27 -8.64 23.63
N PHE A 1001 24.48 -7.33 23.58
CA PHE A 1001 24.94 -6.65 22.38
C PHE A 1001 26.36 -7.13 22.01
N GLU A 1002 26.54 -7.59 20.78
CA GLU A 1002 27.83 -8.08 20.30
C GLU A 1002 28.50 -7.05 19.41
N GLN A 1003 29.79 -6.82 19.63
CA GLN A 1003 30.61 -5.93 18.80
C GLN A 1003 30.55 -6.27 17.31
N SER A 1004 30.44 -7.56 16.96
CA SER A 1004 30.32 -8.02 15.57
C SER A 1004 29.10 -7.44 14.84
N HIS A 1005 28.06 -7.02 15.55
CA HIS A 1005 26.90 -6.36 14.95
C HIS A 1005 27.26 -5.05 14.25
N LEU A 1006 28.25 -4.30 14.77
CA LEU A 1006 28.73 -3.06 14.14
C LEU A 1006 29.39 -3.30 12.77
N SER A 1007 29.90 -4.52 12.54
CA SER A 1007 30.51 -4.95 11.29
C SER A 1007 29.54 -5.72 10.39
N SER A 1008 28.26 -5.83 10.77
CA SER A 1008 27.25 -6.51 9.95
C SER A 1008 26.97 -5.72 8.65
N PRO A 1009 26.52 -6.40 7.57
CA PRO A 1009 26.19 -5.73 6.30
C PRO A 1009 25.18 -4.60 6.44
N ASP A 1010 24.28 -4.69 7.42
CA ASP A 1010 23.23 -3.70 7.65
C ASP A 1010 23.72 -2.47 8.43
N VAL A 1011 24.74 -2.63 9.29
CA VAL A 1011 25.19 -1.57 10.22
C VAL A 1011 26.49 -0.92 9.76
N ALA A 1012 27.43 -1.67 9.18
CA ALA A 1012 28.73 -1.14 8.78
C ALA A 1012 28.61 0.07 7.82
N PRO A 1013 27.75 0.05 6.77
CA PRO A 1013 27.56 1.21 5.90
C PRO A 1013 27.01 2.44 6.63
N LEU A 1014 26.19 2.23 7.66
CA LEU A 1014 25.60 3.30 8.46
C LEU A 1014 26.64 3.95 9.37
N VAL A 1015 27.49 3.14 10.00
CA VAL A 1015 28.63 3.61 10.79
C VAL A 1015 29.58 4.41 9.89
N ASP A 1016 29.88 3.93 8.68
CA ASP A 1016 30.80 4.57 7.76
C ASP A 1016 30.24 5.87 7.16
N ALA A 1017 28.93 5.95 6.91
CA ALA A 1017 28.27 7.14 6.37
C ALA A 1017 28.03 8.25 7.40
N ALA A 1018 27.82 7.90 8.68
CA ALA A 1018 27.50 8.86 9.73
C ALA A 1018 28.60 9.91 9.93
N LYS A 1019 28.22 11.13 10.29
CA LYS A 1019 29.13 12.25 10.60
C LYS A 1019 29.23 12.53 12.09
N PHE A 1020 28.20 12.13 12.83
CA PHE A 1020 28.07 12.31 14.28
C PHE A 1020 27.71 10.98 14.92
N TYR A 1021 28.27 10.72 16.09
CA TYR A 1021 27.97 9.54 16.91
C TYR A 1021 27.58 9.97 18.31
N TYR A 1022 26.57 9.30 18.88
CA TYR A 1022 26.16 9.51 20.26
C TYR A 1022 26.03 8.17 21.01
N VAL A 1023 26.58 8.12 22.21
CA VAL A 1023 26.52 6.94 23.09
C VAL A 1023 26.19 7.36 24.53
N GLU A 1024 25.30 6.62 25.17
CA GLU A 1024 25.02 6.77 26.61
C GLU A 1024 26.09 6.09 27.48
N GLY A 1025 26.34 6.62 28.68
CA GLY A 1025 27.30 6.08 29.64
C GLY A 1025 26.90 4.70 30.16
N TYR A 1026 25.60 4.41 30.25
CA TYR A 1026 25.09 3.09 30.64
C TYR A 1026 25.61 1.95 29.77
N PHE A 1027 25.89 2.22 28.49
CA PHE A 1027 26.40 1.21 27.57
C PHE A 1027 27.84 0.76 27.92
N LEU A 1028 28.59 1.53 28.71
CA LEU A 1028 29.92 1.14 29.18
C LEU A 1028 29.91 -0.02 30.18
N THR A 1029 28.74 -0.35 30.75
CA THR A 1029 28.58 -1.46 31.69
C THR A 1029 28.85 -2.82 31.06
N HIS A 1030 28.60 -2.97 29.75
CA HIS A 1030 28.81 -4.23 29.00
C HIS A 1030 29.43 -4.04 27.61
N GLY A 1031 29.23 -2.88 26.96
CA GLY A 1031 29.56 -2.63 25.56
C GLY A 1031 30.83 -1.83 25.30
N THR A 1032 31.75 -1.71 26.27
CA THR A 1032 32.94 -0.82 26.18
C THR A 1032 33.77 -1.04 24.90
N SER A 1033 33.95 -2.29 24.45
CA SER A 1033 34.70 -2.59 23.21
C SER A 1033 34.03 -2.02 21.96
N SER A 1034 32.71 -2.14 21.85
CA SER A 1034 31.89 -1.57 20.78
C SER A 1034 31.97 -0.03 20.76
N VAL A 1035 31.91 0.60 21.94
CA VAL A 1035 32.04 2.06 22.05
C VAL A 1035 33.43 2.53 21.61
N LEU A 1036 34.49 1.83 22.03
CA LEU A 1036 35.86 2.16 21.63
C LEU A 1036 36.07 2.00 20.12
N GLU A 1037 35.46 0.99 19.49
CA GLU A 1037 35.53 0.83 18.03
C GLU A 1037 34.95 2.05 17.31
N ILE A 1038 33.74 2.47 17.68
CA ILE A 1038 33.08 3.63 17.06
C ILE A 1038 33.85 4.91 17.35
N ALA A 1039 34.28 5.12 18.60
CA ALA A 1039 34.99 6.33 19.00
C ALA A 1039 36.35 6.46 18.28
N LYS A 1040 37.09 5.35 18.12
CA LYS A 1040 38.34 5.33 17.34
C LYS A 1040 38.09 5.59 15.86
N LYS A 1041 37.08 4.94 15.25
CA LYS A 1041 36.70 5.19 13.85
C LYS A 1041 36.31 6.66 13.63
N ALA A 1042 35.49 7.22 14.51
CA ALA A 1042 35.08 8.62 14.46
C ALA A 1042 36.28 9.57 14.56
N SER A 1043 37.15 9.35 15.55
CA SER A 1043 38.37 10.12 15.78
C SER A 1043 39.32 10.06 14.57
N ALA A 1044 39.56 8.88 14.00
CA ALA A 1044 40.45 8.69 12.85
C ALA A 1044 39.89 9.36 11.57
N ALA A 1045 38.57 9.37 11.39
CA ALA A 1045 37.90 10.01 10.27
C ALA A 1045 37.57 11.51 10.50
N ASN A 1046 38.03 12.10 11.61
CA ASN A 1046 37.73 13.47 12.03
C ASN A 1046 36.21 13.78 12.12
N LYS A 1047 35.40 12.78 12.44
CA LYS A 1047 33.97 12.90 12.73
C LYS A 1047 33.76 13.31 14.19
N THR A 1048 32.51 13.58 14.59
CA THR A 1048 32.20 14.03 15.95
C THR A 1048 31.69 12.87 16.80
N PHE A 1049 32.34 12.57 17.92
CA PHE A 1049 31.90 11.58 18.90
C PHE A 1049 31.43 12.24 20.19
N VAL A 1050 30.22 11.89 20.63
CA VAL A 1050 29.56 12.45 21.82
C VAL A 1050 29.24 11.34 22.82
N ILE A 1051 29.55 11.56 24.10
CA ILE A 1051 29.17 10.68 25.19
C ILE A 1051 28.38 11.42 26.26
N ASN A 1052 27.41 10.74 26.85
CA ASN A 1052 26.72 11.21 28.06
C ASN A 1052 27.19 10.41 29.27
N PHE A 1053 27.43 11.04 30.43
CA PHE A 1053 27.79 10.32 31.67
C PHE A 1053 26.64 9.47 32.20
N SER A 1054 25.40 9.87 31.93
CA SER A 1054 24.14 9.14 32.16
C SER A 1054 23.75 8.86 33.61
N ALA A 1055 24.68 8.53 34.51
CA ALA A 1055 24.41 8.39 35.93
C ALA A 1055 25.69 8.50 36.79
N PRO A 1056 25.58 8.93 38.07
CA PRO A 1056 26.74 9.05 38.97
C PRO A 1056 27.55 7.75 39.14
N PHE A 1057 26.89 6.59 39.10
CA PHE A 1057 27.56 5.30 39.25
C PHE A 1057 28.52 4.98 38.08
N ILE A 1058 28.36 5.61 36.92
CA ILE A 1058 29.24 5.39 35.76
C ILE A 1058 30.64 5.96 36.02
N PRO A 1059 30.83 7.25 36.36
CA PRO A 1059 32.14 7.73 36.83
C PRO A 1059 32.67 7.01 38.08
N GLN A 1060 31.78 6.59 38.99
CA GLN A 1060 32.17 5.94 40.25
C GLN A 1060 32.75 4.53 40.06
N PHE A 1061 32.07 3.66 39.30
CA PHE A 1061 32.41 2.23 39.19
C PHE A 1061 32.99 1.85 37.83
N PHE A 1062 32.74 2.64 36.79
CA PHE A 1062 33.21 2.40 35.41
C PHE A 1062 34.17 3.50 34.93
N GLY A 1063 34.83 4.19 35.86
CA GLY A 1063 35.77 5.29 35.56
C GLY A 1063 36.93 4.88 34.64
N THR A 1064 37.41 3.64 34.72
CA THR A 1064 38.45 3.13 33.81
C THR A 1064 37.96 3.04 32.37
N GLN A 1065 36.76 2.49 32.15
CA GLN A 1065 36.11 2.36 30.85
C GLN A 1065 35.80 3.76 30.29
N LEU A 1066 35.24 4.63 31.12
CA LEU A 1066 34.94 6.01 30.77
C LEU A 1066 36.21 6.77 30.34
N LYS A 1067 37.32 6.63 31.08
CA LYS A 1067 38.62 7.25 30.75
C LYS A 1067 39.15 6.80 29.37
N GLN A 1068 38.99 5.52 29.01
CA GLN A 1068 39.42 5.01 27.69
C GLN A 1068 38.62 5.65 26.55
N VAL A 1069 37.31 5.85 26.72
CA VAL A 1069 36.46 6.45 25.70
C VAL A 1069 36.63 7.97 25.63
N LEU A 1070 36.85 8.62 26.77
CA LEU A 1070 37.08 10.06 26.84
C LEU A 1070 38.26 10.51 25.95
N GLU A 1071 39.30 9.69 25.79
CA GLU A 1071 40.43 9.97 24.89
C GLU A 1071 40.01 10.27 23.44
N TYR A 1072 38.88 9.75 22.98
CA TYR A 1072 38.37 9.92 21.60
C TYR A 1072 37.14 10.85 21.53
N THR A 1073 36.68 11.36 22.67
CA THR A 1073 35.41 12.09 22.77
C THR A 1073 35.57 13.58 22.47
N ASP A 1074 34.73 14.10 21.58
CA ASP A 1074 34.66 15.53 21.22
C ASP A 1074 33.70 16.30 22.13
N ILE A 1075 32.55 15.71 22.51
CA ILE A 1075 31.57 16.37 23.37
C ILE A 1075 31.19 15.44 24.52
N VAL A 1076 31.23 15.97 25.74
CA VAL A 1076 30.78 15.29 26.96
C VAL A 1076 29.55 16.02 27.48
N ILE A 1077 28.48 15.27 27.73
CA ILE A 1077 27.25 15.76 28.37
C ILE A 1077 27.09 15.05 29.71
N GLY A 1078 26.70 15.79 30.75
CA GLY A 1078 26.31 15.21 32.04
C GLY A 1078 25.51 16.21 32.87
N ASN A 1079 24.96 15.77 34.00
CA ASN A 1079 24.36 16.65 35.00
C ASN A 1079 25.34 16.97 36.14
N GLU A 1080 24.91 17.82 37.07
CA GLU A 1080 25.71 18.23 38.22
C GLU A 1080 26.16 17.03 39.05
N SER A 1081 25.25 16.11 39.40
CA SER A 1081 25.57 14.96 40.26
C SER A 1081 26.59 14.01 39.62
N GLU A 1082 26.51 13.81 38.31
CA GLU A 1082 27.46 13.01 37.53
C GLU A 1082 28.84 13.67 37.49
N ALA A 1083 28.88 15.00 37.34
CA ALA A 1083 30.11 15.77 37.35
C ALA A 1083 30.77 15.80 38.73
N GLU A 1084 30.01 15.98 39.82
CA GLU A 1084 30.51 15.96 41.20
C GLU A 1084 31.14 14.60 41.55
N VAL A 1085 30.50 13.50 41.14
CA VAL A 1085 31.04 12.15 41.37
C VAL A 1085 32.26 11.88 40.51
N TRP A 1086 32.29 12.34 39.25
CA TRP A 1086 33.51 12.30 38.44
C TRP A 1086 34.66 13.07 39.10
N ALA A 1087 34.40 14.27 39.61
CA ALA A 1087 35.38 15.11 40.29
C ALA A 1087 35.94 14.43 41.54
N THR A 1088 35.06 13.82 42.34
CA THR A 1088 35.43 13.05 43.52
C THR A 1088 36.32 11.86 43.15
N ALA A 1089 35.92 11.08 42.12
CA ALA A 1089 36.68 9.92 41.66
C ALA A 1089 38.06 10.27 41.06
N ASN A 1090 38.24 11.51 40.60
CA ASN A 1090 39.49 12.00 40.03
C ASN A 1090 40.27 12.96 40.96
N GLY A 1091 39.85 13.09 42.22
CA GLY A 1091 40.59 13.82 43.26
C GLY A 1091 40.65 15.34 43.07
N LEU A 1092 39.61 15.97 42.51
CA LEU A 1092 39.52 17.42 42.43
C LEU A 1092 39.28 18.03 43.83
N PRO A 1093 39.88 19.21 44.14
CA PRO A 1093 39.82 19.82 45.47
C PRO A 1093 38.44 20.41 45.82
N ASP A 1094 37.75 21.02 44.85
CA ASP A 1094 36.36 21.45 44.98
C ASP A 1094 35.51 20.62 44.02
N THR A 1095 34.70 19.73 44.59
CA THR A 1095 33.86 18.80 43.82
C THR A 1095 32.52 19.41 43.43
N LYS A 1096 32.23 20.67 43.78
CA LYS A 1096 30.99 21.38 43.44
C LYS A 1096 31.18 22.54 42.47
N ASP A 1097 32.41 22.94 42.18
CA ASP A 1097 32.70 23.93 41.15
C ASP A 1097 32.56 23.31 39.75
N LEU A 1098 31.33 23.35 39.20
CA LEU A 1098 31.01 22.78 37.88
C LEU A 1098 31.88 23.36 36.75
N ALA A 1099 32.31 24.61 36.85
CA ALA A 1099 33.19 25.21 35.84
C ALA A 1099 34.61 24.63 35.92
N ALA A 1100 35.16 24.48 37.12
CA ALA A 1100 36.45 23.82 37.33
C ALA A 1100 36.42 22.34 36.91
N ILE A 1101 35.32 21.63 37.18
CA ILE A 1101 35.14 20.24 36.78
C ILE A 1101 35.05 20.11 35.26
N ALA A 1102 34.21 20.94 34.61
CA ALA A 1102 34.10 20.96 33.15
C ALA A 1102 35.45 21.29 32.49
N LYS A 1103 36.22 22.23 33.05
CA LYS A 1103 37.58 22.55 32.61
C LYS A 1103 38.51 21.35 32.73
N ALA A 1104 38.51 20.65 33.87
CA ALA A 1104 39.35 19.48 34.08
C ALA A 1104 39.04 18.37 33.05
N ILE A 1105 37.76 18.10 32.76
CA ILE A 1105 37.33 17.13 31.75
C ILE A 1105 37.72 17.59 30.33
N ALA A 1106 37.53 18.87 30.01
CA ALA A 1106 37.86 19.43 28.70
C ALA A 1106 39.37 19.28 28.39
N LEU A 1107 40.22 19.42 29.41
CA LEU A 1107 41.68 19.35 29.29
C LEU A 1107 42.28 17.93 29.37
N LEU A 1108 41.47 16.88 29.56
CA LEU A 1108 41.99 15.51 29.52
C LEU A 1108 42.63 15.22 28.15
N PRO A 1109 43.66 14.34 28.09
CA PRO A 1109 44.26 13.94 26.83
C PRO A 1109 43.24 13.53 25.77
N LYS A 1110 43.48 13.91 24.52
CA LYS A 1110 42.61 13.60 23.38
C LYS A 1110 43.42 13.16 22.18
N ALA A 1111 43.03 12.06 21.54
CA ALA A 1111 43.69 11.49 20.38
C ALA A 1111 43.57 12.41 19.15
N ASN A 1112 42.35 12.84 18.79
CA ASN A 1112 42.14 13.80 17.72
C ASN A 1112 42.35 15.24 18.21
N LYS A 1113 43.51 15.81 17.87
CA LYS A 1113 43.89 17.21 18.20
C LYS A 1113 43.23 18.26 17.30
N ALA A 1114 42.59 17.88 16.20
CA ALA A 1114 41.98 18.82 15.24
C ALA A 1114 40.70 19.49 15.77
N ARG A 1115 40.09 18.93 16.82
CA ARG A 1115 38.88 19.48 17.45
C ARG A 1115 39.03 19.56 18.97
N PRO A 1116 38.83 20.73 19.60
CA PRO A 1116 38.84 20.83 21.06
C PRO A 1116 37.66 20.06 21.67
N ARG A 1117 37.86 19.47 22.85
CA ARG A 1117 36.75 18.84 23.60
C ARG A 1117 35.84 19.94 24.17
N THR A 1118 34.54 19.72 24.11
CA THR A 1118 33.53 20.55 24.78
C THR A 1118 32.82 19.73 25.85
N VAL A 1119 32.63 20.32 27.03
CA VAL A 1119 31.96 19.69 28.17
C VAL A 1119 30.75 20.53 28.53
N ILE A 1120 29.59 19.88 28.65
CA ILE A 1120 28.30 20.50 28.92
C ILE A 1120 27.74 19.85 30.18
N ILE A 1121 27.57 20.64 31.23
CA ILE A 1121 27.02 20.21 32.52
C ILE A 1121 25.69 20.92 32.75
N THR A 1122 24.59 20.18 32.66
CA THR A 1122 23.25 20.67 33.01
C THR A 1122 23.06 20.70 34.53
N HIS A 1123 22.22 21.59 35.05
CA HIS A 1123 21.98 21.71 36.49
C HIS A 1123 20.50 21.95 36.81
N GLY A 1124 19.63 21.03 36.38
CA GLY A 1124 18.19 21.13 36.59
C GLY A 1124 17.60 22.47 36.10
N ALA A 1125 16.99 23.22 37.02
CA ALA A 1125 16.41 24.55 36.74
C ALA A 1125 17.45 25.70 36.81
N GLU A 1126 18.68 25.40 37.22
CA GLU A 1126 19.80 26.33 37.25
C GLU A 1126 20.55 26.32 35.91
N ALA A 1127 21.48 27.26 35.73
CA ALA A 1127 22.10 27.47 34.45
C ALA A 1127 23.05 26.33 34.02
N THR A 1128 23.08 26.03 32.72
CA THR A 1128 23.96 25.00 32.14
C THR A 1128 25.36 25.57 31.92
N THR A 1129 26.37 24.88 32.43
CA THR A 1129 27.79 25.26 32.33
C THR A 1129 28.43 24.57 31.13
N VAL A 1130 29.13 25.34 30.30
CA VAL A 1130 29.82 24.84 29.10
C VAL A 1130 31.25 25.32 29.06
N VAL A 1131 32.20 24.39 28.93
CA VAL A 1131 33.62 24.68 28.79
C VAL A 1131 34.17 23.97 27.57
N THR A 1132 34.97 24.68 26.76
CA THR A 1132 35.70 24.10 25.64
C THR A 1132 37.20 24.15 25.91
N ALA A 1133 37.94 23.13 25.47
CA ALA A 1133 39.39 23.07 25.60
C ALA A 1133 40.10 24.19 24.82
N ALA A 1134 39.43 24.85 23.88
CA ALA A 1134 39.95 26.03 23.19
C ALA A 1134 39.94 27.30 24.07
N GLU A 1135 39.01 27.39 25.02
CA GLU A 1135 38.81 28.52 25.92
C GLU A 1135 38.58 28.01 27.36
N PRO A 1136 39.54 27.26 27.95
CA PRO A 1136 39.33 26.52 29.20
C PRO A 1136 39.14 27.44 30.43
N ASP A 1137 39.56 28.70 30.33
CA ASP A 1137 39.45 29.72 31.39
C ASP A 1137 38.23 30.65 31.22
N ALA A 1138 37.40 30.43 30.19
CA ALA A 1138 36.21 31.23 29.92
C ALA A 1138 34.93 30.36 29.90
N PRO A 1139 34.50 29.81 31.05
CA PRO A 1139 33.27 29.02 31.13
C PRO A 1139 32.06 29.86 30.69
N LYS A 1140 31.24 29.29 29.81
CA LYS A 1140 29.97 29.88 29.40
C LYS A 1140 28.84 29.29 30.22
N VAL A 1141 27.87 30.13 30.56
CA VAL A 1141 26.72 29.74 31.38
C VAL A 1141 25.45 30.15 30.66
N TYR A 1142 24.53 29.21 30.46
CA TYR A 1142 23.27 29.43 29.74
C TYR A 1142 22.08 29.23 30.68
N SER A 1143 21.32 30.29 30.92
CA SER A 1143 20.16 30.27 31.82
C SER A 1143 19.02 29.40 31.29
N VAL A 1144 18.43 28.58 32.16
CA VAL A 1144 17.24 27.79 31.87
C VAL A 1144 15.99 28.60 32.25
N SER A 1145 14.98 28.64 31.38
CA SER A 1145 13.69 29.23 31.72
C SER A 1145 12.93 28.33 32.69
N LYS A 1146 12.65 28.82 33.90
CA LYS A 1146 11.86 28.09 34.90
C LYS A 1146 10.42 27.93 34.40
N LEU A 1147 9.85 26.73 34.59
CA LEU A 1147 8.49 26.40 34.15
C LEU A 1147 7.54 26.38 35.35
N ASP A 1148 6.33 26.91 35.15
CA ASP A 1148 5.27 26.89 36.16
C ASP A 1148 4.58 25.51 36.30
N THR A 1149 4.72 24.65 35.30
CA THR A 1149 4.09 23.32 35.26
C THR A 1149 5.09 22.27 34.82
N ILE A 1150 5.33 21.30 35.70
CA ILE A 1150 6.18 20.12 35.47
C ILE A 1150 5.31 18.89 35.73
N VAL A 1151 5.20 18.02 34.72
CA VAL A 1151 4.42 16.77 34.77
C VAL A 1151 5.33 15.60 35.12
N ASP A 1152 6.49 15.50 34.48
CA ASP A 1152 7.44 14.41 34.68
C ASP A 1152 8.87 14.88 34.36
N THR A 1153 9.83 14.72 35.27
CA THR A 1153 11.24 15.07 34.99
C THR A 1153 12.00 13.96 34.26
N ASN A 1154 11.40 12.78 34.11
CA ASN A 1154 12.04 11.63 33.46
C ASN A 1154 12.37 11.94 31.98
N GLY A 1155 13.60 11.65 31.58
CA GLY A 1155 14.06 11.87 30.21
C GLY A 1155 14.42 13.32 29.87
N ALA A 1156 14.40 14.27 30.82
CA ALA A 1156 14.75 15.67 30.57
C ALA A 1156 16.19 15.82 30.05
N GLY A 1157 17.15 15.07 30.60
CA GLY A 1157 18.54 15.06 30.14
C GLY A 1157 18.70 14.47 28.74
N ASP A 1158 17.96 13.41 28.42
CA ASP A 1158 17.95 12.80 27.08
C ASP A 1158 17.34 13.75 26.05
N ALA A 1159 16.26 14.45 26.41
CA ALA A 1159 15.64 15.47 25.58
C ALA A 1159 16.56 16.67 25.36
N PHE A 1160 17.31 17.09 26.39
CA PHE A 1160 18.36 18.09 26.24
C PHE A 1160 19.42 17.64 25.23
N ALA A 1161 19.96 16.43 25.38
CA ALA A 1161 20.94 15.87 24.46
C ALA A 1161 20.39 15.74 23.04
N GLY A 1162 19.12 15.35 22.87
CA GLY A 1162 18.46 15.22 21.58
C GLY A 1162 18.28 16.56 20.88
N GLY A 1163 17.83 17.59 21.61
CA GLY A 1163 17.68 18.95 21.10
C GLY A 1163 19.03 19.55 20.70
N PHE A 1164 20.04 19.36 21.55
CA PHE A 1164 21.42 19.78 21.29
C PHE A 1164 21.99 19.12 20.04
N LEU A 1165 21.93 17.79 19.93
CA LEU A 1165 22.46 17.07 18.77
C LEU A 1165 21.71 17.41 17.49
N GLY A 1166 20.39 17.55 17.57
CA GLY A 1166 19.57 17.95 16.43
C GLY A 1166 20.02 19.29 15.83
N ALA A 1167 20.17 20.31 16.68
CA ALA A 1167 20.68 21.62 16.27
C ALA A 1167 22.14 21.55 15.79
N HIS A 1168 22.99 20.79 16.49
CA HIS A 1168 24.40 20.68 16.15
C HIS A 1168 24.63 19.98 14.80
N VAL A 1169 23.85 18.94 14.49
CA VAL A 1169 23.86 18.25 13.17
C VAL A 1169 23.36 19.16 12.04
N LEU A 1170 22.47 20.12 12.34
CA LEU A 1170 22.04 21.16 11.40
C LEU A 1170 23.11 22.25 11.18
N GLY A 1171 24.24 22.21 11.89
CA GLY A 1171 25.32 23.19 11.78
C GLY A 1171 25.08 24.47 12.58
N LYS A 1172 24.22 24.43 13.60
CA LYS A 1172 23.99 25.56 14.50
C LYS A 1172 25.18 25.80 15.43
N SER A 1173 25.30 27.02 15.94
CA SER A 1173 26.33 27.37 16.92
C SER A 1173 26.17 26.59 18.23
N LEU A 1174 27.23 26.57 19.05
CA LEU A 1174 27.22 25.89 20.34
C LEU A 1174 26.13 26.45 21.27
N GLU A 1175 25.96 27.76 21.28
CA GLU A 1175 24.91 28.45 22.04
C GLU A 1175 23.51 28.07 21.55
N GLU A 1176 23.23 28.18 20.25
CA GLU A 1176 21.95 27.77 19.67
C GLU A 1176 21.63 26.30 19.95
N SER A 1177 22.66 25.43 19.96
CA SER A 1177 22.49 24.01 20.26
C SER A 1177 22.11 23.79 21.73
N VAL A 1178 22.73 24.50 22.68
CA VAL A 1178 22.36 24.43 24.10
C VAL A 1178 20.93 24.92 24.31
N LEU A 1179 20.55 26.04 23.69
CA LEU A 1179 19.19 26.60 23.77
C LEU A 1179 18.14 25.66 23.17
N ALA A 1180 18.46 24.99 22.05
CA ALA A 1180 17.61 23.96 21.47
C ALA A 1180 17.44 22.76 22.42
N GLY A 1181 18.51 22.35 23.11
CA GLY A 1181 18.46 21.36 24.18
C GLY A 1181 17.52 21.78 25.32
N HIS A 1182 17.66 23.01 25.84
CA HIS A 1182 16.77 23.54 26.88
C HIS A 1182 15.31 23.54 26.44
N LYS A 1183 15.04 23.97 25.20
CA LYS A 1183 13.68 24.02 24.65
C LYS A 1183 13.05 22.63 24.55
N LEU A 1184 13.80 21.64 24.06
CA LEU A 1184 13.26 20.28 23.94
C LEU A 1184 13.09 19.62 25.31
N ALA A 1185 14.02 19.84 26.25
CA ALA A 1185 13.86 19.41 27.64
C ALA A 1185 12.63 20.03 28.30
N ALA A 1186 12.39 21.33 28.09
CA ALA A 1186 11.22 22.04 28.60
C ALA A 1186 9.89 21.46 28.07
N ILE A 1187 9.86 20.98 26.82
CA ILE A 1187 8.70 20.28 26.25
C ILE A 1187 8.53 18.92 26.91
N CYS A 1188 9.62 18.14 27.02
CA CYS A 1188 9.62 16.81 27.60
C CYS A 1188 9.05 16.81 29.03
N VAL A 1189 9.46 17.77 29.86
CA VAL A 1189 9.05 17.76 31.27
C VAL A 1189 7.57 18.11 31.51
N GLN A 1190 6.88 18.57 30.48
CA GLN A 1190 5.44 18.82 30.49
C GLN A 1190 4.61 17.62 30.01
N GLU A 1191 5.27 16.53 29.61
CA GLU A 1191 4.65 15.29 29.17
C GLU A 1191 4.92 14.16 30.18
N VAL A 1192 4.22 13.02 30.06
CA VAL A 1192 4.52 11.82 30.86
C VAL A 1192 5.56 10.97 30.15
N GLY A 1193 6.76 10.91 30.74
CA GLY A 1193 7.94 10.23 30.22
C GLY A 1193 8.63 10.98 29.07
N PRO A 1194 9.65 10.36 28.43
CA PRO A 1194 10.41 10.94 27.33
C PRO A 1194 9.58 11.02 26.03
N GLN A 1195 8.62 11.95 26.00
CA GLN A 1195 7.69 12.17 24.90
C GLN A 1195 7.65 13.64 24.49
N TYR A 1196 7.21 13.88 23.25
CA TYR A 1196 7.13 15.22 22.67
C TYR A 1196 5.71 15.49 22.14
N LYS A 1197 5.35 16.77 22.09
CA LYS A 1197 4.05 17.24 21.60
C LYS A 1197 3.92 17.05 20.08
N TRP A 1198 2.70 16.76 19.63
CA TRP A 1198 2.36 16.64 18.21
C TRP A 1198 1.11 17.49 17.88
N PRO A 1199 1.03 18.16 16.70
CA PRO A 1199 2.03 18.21 15.61
C PRO A 1199 3.40 18.76 16.03
N LYS A 1200 4.45 18.36 15.30
CA LYS A 1200 5.85 18.69 15.59
C LYS A 1200 6.04 20.19 15.83
N VAL A 1201 6.54 20.55 17.00
CA VAL A 1201 6.86 21.93 17.40
C VAL A 1201 8.23 22.29 16.83
N GLN A 1202 8.34 23.47 16.23
CA GLN A 1202 9.63 23.94 15.73
C GLN A 1202 10.59 24.23 16.88
N ILE A 1203 11.66 23.44 17.00
CA ILE A 1203 12.69 23.61 18.03
C ILE A 1203 13.73 24.65 17.62
N VAL A 1204 14.23 24.55 16.38
CA VAL A 1204 15.35 25.34 15.81
C VAL A 1204 14.88 26.30 14.73
#